data_AF-A0A925MEW3-F1
#
_entry.id   AF-A0A925MEW3-F1
#
_cell.length_a   1.000
_cell.length_b   1.000
_cell.length_c   1.000
_cell.angle_alpha   90.00
_cell.angle_beta   90.00
_cell.angle_gamma   90.00
#
_symmetry.space_group_name_H-M   'P 1'
#
loop_
_entity.id
_entity.type
_entity.pdbx_description
1 polymer ?
#
loop_
_entity_poly.entity_id
_entity_poly.type
_entity_poly.pdbx_seq_one_letter_code
_entity_poly.pdbx_strand_id
1 'polypeptide(L)'
;MVRAKGNLIIGGQSFNVDAPVVNWRDNGWDATSERCIPTLNDRGDKCIATGVKQFPYGPMPVPYTQRYSTRPTLRAEKWRGGLAPSYEAVKAVVKQFVIHHDGCTSADMCFSVLQNERGLSCHFLLDNDGTIYQTIDLGLMAYHASDWNLYSIGIELCSRGDAIKYPTTYDSGRFGPKRETRTCKINNNTIRAFDYTPAQYESFGRLCKELLRLLPNLPAEYPQSSPGEQMWDTLPNANIERERYAGYIAHYHLTNQKWDPGPFDFKDFCGKLRGALCFPVFPKQAPSKPEEDKPVVPEDGDELRQAARLLYELNEGRADGGFFPVGPWGETRLWHGGIHVVGKPDGGVFAPYPGRLVAARMGRDSTIGSFNFVLLRHEMALGAKKVQIYSLYMHLADEMKRDKPVEWTTKEGWKTKGGKPGIVALLDEPIEAGALIGHVGKVGPENLSRSQIHVEFFSEEFLDEPEWQLVDGTAGGRFCEAPEINAVIDSNHDGLLSRPELTEFFARGSGELHKMVTLHVSEWTAEPRWNDVLVVPKDFKALKPAEIQQIVDEQIAPGLWWDAAVASHCRLPKDGVVYHYHPIAFITWFKTKLIESSIAAAKDDKNKVNEKDVREVPKSVTDDFHDFDGSSMRSTADITEDPCNKSLTLEQMVQGFDAPECTTK
;
A
#
# COMPACT_ATOMS: atom_id res chain seq x y z
N MET A 1 -9.38 -30.93 -9.35
CA MET A 1 -10.00 -29.64 -8.98
C MET A 1 -9.08 -29.00 -7.96
N VAL A 2 -8.58 -27.82 -8.25
CA VAL A 2 -7.82 -27.01 -7.29
C VAL A 2 -8.75 -26.58 -6.17
N ARG A 3 -8.28 -26.65 -4.92
CA ARG A 3 -9.08 -26.28 -3.75
C ARG A 3 -9.39 -24.79 -3.81
N ALA A 4 -10.62 -24.36 -3.56
CA ALA A 4 -10.93 -22.92 -3.59
C ALA A 4 -10.33 -22.16 -2.39
N LYS A 5 -10.11 -22.83 -1.25
CA LYS A 5 -9.59 -22.26 0.00
C LYS A 5 -8.52 -23.16 0.60
N GLY A 6 -7.65 -22.57 1.40
CA GLY A 6 -6.48 -23.22 1.96
C GLY A 6 -6.14 -22.73 3.36
N ASN A 7 -5.19 -23.43 3.99
CA ASN A 7 -4.67 -23.08 5.31
C ASN A 7 -3.25 -22.56 5.15
N LEU A 8 -3.07 -21.26 5.38
CA LEU A 8 -1.76 -20.58 5.42
C LEU A 8 -1.24 -20.56 6.85
N ILE A 9 0.06 -20.80 7.04
CA ILE A 9 0.70 -20.72 8.36
C ILE A 9 1.63 -19.50 8.42
N ILE A 10 1.45 -18.66 9.44
CA ILE A 10 2.31 -17.48 9.71
C ILE A 10 2.62 -17.44 11.20
N GLY A 11 3.90 -17.50 11.58
CA GLY A 11 4.33 -17.44 12.97
C GLY A 11 3.70 -18.55 13.82
N GLY A 12 3.61 -19.76 13.28
CA GLY A 12 2.98 -20.93 13.90
C GLY A 12 1.46 -20.93 13.93
N GLN A 13 0.80 -19.81 13.61
CA GLN A 13 -0.66 -19.67 13.57
C GLN A 13 -1.21 -20.02 12.19
N SER A 14 -2.36 -20.71 12.15
CA SER A 14 -3.05 -21.06 10.91
C SER A 14 -4.17 -20.08 10.58
N PHE A 15 -4.25 -19.69 9.31
CA PHE A 15 -5.23 -18.78 8.76
C PHE A 15 -5.96 -19.45 7.58
N ASN A 16 -7.29 -19.47 7.64
CA ASN A 16 -8.09 -19.83 6.48
C ASN A 16 -8.02 -18.68 5.48
N VAL A 17 -7.54 -18.96 4.26
CA VAL A 17 -7.36 -17.96 3.20
C VAL A 17 -8.20 -18.33 1.97
N ASP A 18 -8.70 -17.32 1.27
CA ASP A 18 -9.39 -17.51 -0.01
C ASP A 18 -8.42 -17.75 -1.17
N ALA A 19 -7.49 -18.69 -1.00
CA ALA A 19 -6.49 -19.07 -1.97
C ALA A 19 -6.22 -20.58 -1.89
N PRO A 20 -5.79 -21.25 -2.98
CA PRO A 20 -5.60 -22.70 -3.04
C PRO A 20 -4.31 -23.17 -2.35
N VAL A 21 -4.09 -22.76 -1.10
CA VAL A 21 -2.87 -23.06 -0.33
C VAL A 21 -2.95 -24.45 0.30
N VAL A 22 -1.91 -25.25 0.07
CA VAL A 22 -1.61 -26.50 0.75
C VAL A 22 -0.30 -26.33 1.51
N ASN A 23 -0.35 -26.33 2.85
CA ASN A 23 0.85 -26.14 3.66
C ASN A 23 1.62 -27.47 3.85
N TRP A 24 2.88 -27.34 4.27
CA TRP A 24 3.80 -28.45 4.43
C TRP A 24 3.35 -29.51 5.44
N ARG A 25 2.47 -29.16 6.40
CA ARG A 25 1.91 -30.14 7.36
C ARG A 25 0.90 -31.07 6.67
N ASP A 26 0.28 -30.61 5.58
CA ASP A 26 -0.73 -31.36 4.84
C ASP A 26 -0.12 -32.20 3.70
N ASN A 27 0.89 -31.69 2.98
CA ASN A 27 1.50 -32.41 1.84
C ASN A 27 2.84 -33.10 2.17
N GLY A 28 3.49 -32.77 3.28
CA GLY A 28 4.79 -33.30 3.68
C GLY A 28 6.02 -32.63 3.04
N TRP A 29 5.86 -31.57 2.25
CA TRP A 29 6.95 -30.81 1.65
C TRP A 29 7.50 -29.76 2.62
N ASP A 30 8.14 -30.26 3.68
CA ASP A 30 8.73 -29.44 4.75
C ASP A 30 10.16 -29.02 4.41
N ALA A 31 10.34 -27.75 4.01
CA ALA A 31 11.65 -27.21 3.67
C ALA A 31 12.55 -26.95 4.90
N THR A 32 12.05 -27.16 6.12
CA THR A 32 12.88 -27.19 7.34
C THR A 32 13.54 -28.54 7.58
N SER A 33 13.14 -29.58 6.85
CA SER A 33 13.73 -30.91 6.95
C SER A 33 15.20 -30.89 6.53
N GLU A 34 16.07 -31.42 7.38
CA GLU A 34 17.47 -31.68 7.04
C GLU A 34 17.65 -32.93 6.17
N ARG A 35 16.57 -33.69 5.97
CA ARG A 35 16.56 -34.94 5.19
C ARG A 35 15.97 -34.69 3.80
N CYS A 36 16.43 -35.49 2.86
CA CYS A 36 15.80 -35.61 1.55
C CYS A 36 14.34 -36.06 1.72
N ILE A 37 13.42 -35.42 0.99
CA ILE A 37 11.99 -35.73 0.99
C ILE A 37 11.63 -36.25 -0.41
N PRO A 38 11.24 -37.52 -0.56
CA PRO A 38 10.84 -38.06 -1.85
C PRO A 38 9.66 -37.26 -2.45
N THR A 39 9.77 -36.92 -3.72
CA THR A 39 8.70 -36.29 -4.51
C THR A 39 8.06 -37.32 -5.45
N LEU A 40 6.87 -37.02 -5.98
CA LEU A 40 6.04 -37.99 -6.70
C LEU A 40 6.52 -38.23 -8.13
N ASN A 41 7.02 -37.19 -8.80
CA ASN A 41 7.26 -37.19 -10.24
C ASN A 41 8.73 -36.96 -10.63
N ASP A 42 9.61 -36.71 -9.66
CA ASP A 42 11.03 -36.56 -9.93
C ASP A 42 11.67 -37.90 -10.36
N ARG A 43 12.45 -37.81 -11.44
CA ARG A 43 13.19 -38.92 -12.05
C ARG A 43 14.65 -38.96 -11.61
N GLY A 44 15.08 -38.02 -10.76
CA GLY A 44 16.39 -38.04 -10.11
C GLY A 44 16.61 -39.34 -9.31
N ASP A 45 17.87 -39.59 -8.95
CA ASP A 45 18.19 -40.73 -8.09
C ASP A 45 17.36 -40.62 -6.78
N LYS A 46 16.79 -41.74 -6.31
CA LYS A 46 15.91 -41.74 -5.13
C LYS A 46 16.72 -41.58 -3.85
N CYS A 47 16.51 -40.49 -3.09
CA CYS A 47 17.12 -40.20 -1.77
C CYS A 47 18.01 -41.35 -1.24
N ILE A 48 19.33 -41.28 -1.43
CA ILE A 48 20.23 -42.42 -1.19
C ILE A 48 20.07 -42.90 0.25
N ALA A 49 19.69 -44.17 0.43
CA ALA A 49 19.70 -44.83 1.72
C ALA A 49 21.14 -45.27 2.06
N THR A 50 21.90 -44.46 2.79
CA THR A 50 23.10 -44.94 3.50
C THR A 50 22.74 -45.17 4.97
N GLY A 51 22.29 -46.40 5.29
CA GLY A 51 21.78 -46.73 6.62
C GLY A 51 20.44 -46.05 6.93
N VAL A 52 20.34 -45.29 8.02
CA VAL A 52 19.10 -44.65 8.53
C VAL A 52 18.96 -43.17 8.13
N LYS A 53 19.85 -42.62 7.30
CA LYS A 53 19.84 -41.19 6.92
C LYS A 53 19.83 -41.03 5.39
N GLN A 54 18.96 -40.15 4.90
CA GLN A 54 18.76 -39.83 3.47
C GLN A 54 19.30 -38.42 3.19
N PHE A 55 20.34 -38.32 2.35
CA PHE A 55 21.02 -37.06 2.02
C PHE A 55 20.75 -36.58 0.58
N PRO A 56 20.85 -35.26 0.29
CA PRO A 56 20.68 -34.64 -1.03
C PRO A 56 21.72 -35.11 -2.07
N TYR A 57 21.40 -35.04 -3.37
CA TYR A 57 22.31 -35.39 -4.47
C TYR A 57 23.17 -34.21 -4.94
N GLY A 58 24.48 -34.37 -4.86
CA GLY A 58 25.50 -33.39 -5.28
C GLY A 58 26.71 -33.43 -4.34
N PRO A 59 27.90 -32.93 -4.73
CA PRO A 59 28.98 -32.72 -3.77
C PRO A 59 28.46 -31.79 -2.67
N MET A 60 28.28 -32.31 -1.45
CA MET A 60 27.72 -31.53 -0.36
C MET A 60 28.54 -30.25 -0.18
N PRO A 61 27.92 -29.06 -0.27
CA PRO A 61 28.57 -27.85 0.21
C PRO A 61 28.65 -27.98 1.74
N VAL A 62 29.74 -28.57 2.23
CA VAL A 62 30.09 -28.73 3.66
C VAL A 62 29.11 -29.62 4.48
N PRO A 63 29.50 -30.15 5.66
CA PRO A 63 28.82 -31.26 6.34
C PRO A 63 27.42 -30.95 6.93
N TYR A 64 26.87 -29.77 6.66
CA TYR A 64 25.54 -29.35 7.11
C TYR A 64 25.03 -28.24 6.19
N THR A 65 23.96 -28.49 5.43
CA THR A 65 23.31 -27.45 4.63
C THR A 65 21.98 -27.09 5.28
N GLN A 66 22.00 -26.16 6.26
CA GLN A 66 20.76 -25.48 6.62
C GLN A 66 20.15 -24.87 5.37
N ARG A 67 18.84 -25.02 5.22
CA ARG A 67 18.07 -24.55 4.04
C ARG A 67 17.24 -23.32 4.36
N TYR A 68 17.28 -22.91 5.62
CA TYR A 68 16.57 -21.79 6.19
C TYR A 68 17.36 -21.28 7.39
N SER A 69 17.02 -20.10 7.88
CA SER A 69 17.52 -19.57 9.16
C SER A 69 16.43 -18.80 9.88
N THR A 70 16.75 -18.38 11.11
CA THR A 70 15.93 -17.42 11.86
C THR A 70 16.26 -16.01 11.38
N ARG A 71 15.24 -15.18 11.21
CA ARG A 71 15.43 -13.75 10.87
C ARG A 71 16.18 -13.07 12.02
N PRO A 72 17.32 -12.39 11.79
CA PRO A 72 18.10 -11.76 12.86
C PRO A 72 17.27 -10.87 13.79
N THR A 73 16.35 -10.10 13.21
CA THR A 73 15.41 -9.22 13.91
C THR A 73 14.43 -9.94 14.84
N LEU A 74 14.17 -11.22 14.60
CA LEU A 74 13.26 -12.06 15.38
C LEU A 74 13.99 -12.96 16.38
N ARG A 75 15.33 -12.93 16.45
CA ARG A 75 16.13 -13.77 17.37
C ARG A 75 15.99 -13.36 18.83
N ALA A 76 15.62 -12.10 19.11
CA ALA A 76 15.43 -11.56 20.45
C ALA A 76 14.12 -12.04 21.13
N GLU A 77 13.16 -12.54 20.35
CA GLU A 77 11.94 -13.17 20.86
C GLU A 77 12.31 -14.52 21.53
N LYS A 78 12.17 -14.60 22.86
CA LYS A 78 12.59 -15.73 23.72
C LYS A 78 11.91 -17.09 23.44
N TRP A 79 11.09 -17.22 22.40
CA TRP A 79 10.43 -18.47 22.03
C TRP A 79 11.31 -19.31 21.10
N ARG A 80 12.01 -20.29 21.68
CA ARG A 80 12.87 -21.27 20.97
C ARG A 80 13.99 -20.66 20.11
N GLY A 81 14.49 -19.46 20.44
CA GLY A 81 15.62 -18.82 19.75
C GLY A 81 15.32 -18.37 18.32
N GLY A 82 14.09 -17.89 18.06
CA GLY A 82 13.66 -17.39 16.74
C GLY A 82 13.13 -18.45 15.78
N LEU A 83 13.05 -19.72 16.19
CA LEU A 83 12.53 -20.82 15.36
C LEU A 83 10.99 -20.92 15.31
N ALA A 84 10.30 -20.17 16.17
CA ALA A 84 8.84 -20.10 16.21
C ALA A 84 8.40 -18.69 16.61
N PRO A 85 8.66 -17.66 15.76
CA PRO A 85 8.25 -16.30 16.05
C PRO A 85 6.72 -16.21 16.09
N SER A 86 6.19 -15.31 16.91
CA SER A 86 4.75 -15.03 16.94
C SER A 86 4.29 -14.36 15.65
N TYR A 87 3.01 -14.54 15.29
CA TYR A 87 2.42 -13.85 14.14
C TYR A 87 2.64 -12.32 14.19
N GLU A 88 2.48 -11.70 15.35
CA GLU A 88 2.69 -10.25 15.52
C GLU A 88 4.13 -9.82 15.20
N ALA A 89 5.13 -10.65 15.55
CA ALA A 89 6.51 -10.37 15.22
C ALA A 89 6.78 -10.54 13.71
N VAL A 90 6.20 -11.57 13.08
CA VAL A 90 6.30 -11.76 11.61
C VAL A 90 5.65 -10.59 10.87
N LYS A 91 4.47 -10.15 11.33
CA LYS A 91 3.70 -9.00 10.82
C LYS A 91 4.54 -7.71 10.78
N ALA A 92 5.43 -7.52 11.76
CA ALA A 92 6.29 -6.35 11.86
C ALA A 92 7.47 -6.35 10.88
N VAL A 93 8.00 -7.53 10.54
CA VAL A 93 9.29 -7.65 9.82
C VAL A 93 9.15 -7.93 8.33
N VAL A 94 8.15 -8.72 7.93
CA VAL A 94 7.98 -9.09 6.51
C VAL A 94 7.40 -7.92 5.74
N LYS A 95 8.16 -7.43 4.76
CA LYS A 95 7.80 -6.27 3.93
C LYS A 95 8.07 -6.44 2.44
N GLN A 96 8.71 -7.54 2.04
CA GLN A 96 9.07 -7.82 0.65
C GLN A 96 8.52 -9.17 0.20
N PHE A 97 8.20 -9.27 -1.09
CA PHE A 97 7.81 -10.52 -1.74
C PHE A 97 8.64 -10.70 -3.02
N VAL A 98 9.58 -11.65 -3.01
CA VAL A 98 10.39 -11.96 -4.20
C VAL A 98 9.66 -12.98 -5.06
N ILE A 99 9.54 -12.68 -6.36
CA ILE A 99 8.88 -13.55 -7.34
C ILE A 99 9.94 -14.15 -8.27
N HIS A 100 9.95 -15.48 -8.31
CA HIS A 100 10.84 -16.31 -9.11
C HIS A 100 10.06 -17.09 -10.16
N HIS A 101 10.76 -17.63 -11.15
CA HIS A 101 10.30 -18.84 -11.82
C HIS A 101 11.28 -19.96 -11.56
N ASP A 102 10.77 -21.18 -11.51
CA ASP A 102 11.56 -22.32 -11.09
C ASP A 102 12.47 -22.88 -12.20
N GLY A 103 12.23 -22.50 -13.46
CA GLY A 103 12.84 -23.16 -14.62
C GLY A 103 12.44 -24.64 -14.76
N CYS A 104 11.50 -25.14 -13.96
CA CYS A 104 11.09 -26.54 -13.89
C CYS A 104 9.79 -26.79 -14.67
N THR A 105 9.22 -28.00 -14.51
CA THR A 105 7.99 -28.42 -15.19
C THR A 105 6.83 -28.73 -14.24
N SER A 106 7.07 -28.74 -12.93
CA SER A 106 6.07 -28.89 -11.88
C SER A 106 6.61 -28.39 -10.54
N ALA A 107 5.73 -28.05 -9.61
CA ALA A 107 6.13 -27.71 -8.24
C ALA A 107 6.82 -28.89 -7.53
N ASP A 108 6.44 -30.13 -7.86
CA ASP A 108 7.06 -31.36 -7.36
C ASP A 108 8.55 -31.47 -7.75
N MET A 109 8.86 -31.17 -9.02
CA MET A 109 10.24 -31.10 -9.52
C MET A 109 11.00 -29.93 -8.87
N CYS A 110 10.39 -28.75 -8.80
CA CYS A 110 10.99 -27.57 -8.17
C CYS A 110 11.38 -27.85 -6.71
N PHE A 111 10.45 -28.43 -5.93
CA PHE A 111 10.73 -28.81 -4.55
C PHE A 111 11.93 -29.76 -4.46
N SER A 112 11.99 -30.79 -5.32
CA SER A 112 13.12 -31.72 -5.32
C SER A 112 14.44 -31.04 -5.66
N VAL A 113 14.48 -30.18 -6.68
CA VAL A 113 15.69 -29.45 -7.07
C VAL A 113 16.18 -28.54 -5.93
N LEU A 114 15.30 -27.75 -5.32
CA LEU A 114 15.68 -26.86 -4.22
C LEU A 114 16.07 -27.65 -2.97
N GLN A 115 15.21 -28.55 -2.49
CA GLN A 115 15.35 -29.27 -1.24
C GLN A 115 16.39 -30.41 -1.32
N ASN A 116 16.27 -31.26 -2.33
CA ASN A 116 16.98 -32.54 -2.42
C ASN A 116 18.25 -32.50 -3.27
N GLU A 117 18.49 -31.45 -4.06
CA GLU A 117 19.73 -31.33 -4.83
C GLU A 117 20.62 -30.20 -4.27
N ARG A 118 20.05 -29.02 -4.01
CA ARG A 118 20.86 -27.80 -3.80
C ARG A 118 20.91 -27.30 -2.37
N GLY A 119 19.92 -27.69 -1.59
CA GLY A 119 19.73 -27.16 -0.25
C GLY A 119 19.31 -25.71 -0.19
N LEU A 120 18.46 -25.34 -1.13
CA LEU A 120 17.72 -24.10 -1.11
C LEU A 120 16.30 -24.37 -0.59
N SER A 121 15.55 -23.30 -0.37
CA SER A 121 14.14 -23.37 -0.02
C SER A 121 13.43 -22.10 -0.48
N CYS A 122 12.12 -22.17 -0.63
CA CYS A 122 11.29 -21.02 -0.95
C CYS A 122 9.96 -21.15 -0.20
N HIS A 123 9.38 -20.04 0.28
CA HIS A 123 8.15 -20.10 1.09
C HIS A 123 6.99 -20.72 0.35
N PHE A 124 6.86 -20.41 -0.94
CA PHE A 124 5.77 -20.89 -1.80
C PHE A 124 6.28 -21.50 -3.10
N LEU A 125 5.61 -22.54 -3.57
CA LEU A 125 5.71 -23.06 -4.94
C LEU A 125 4.33 -23.00 -5.60
N LEU A 126 4.24 -22.51 -6.82
CA LEU A 126 2.97 -22.40 -7.56
C LEU A 126 3.00 -23.28 -8.81
N ASP A 127 2.20 -24.34 -8.81
CA ASP A 127 2.14 -25.28 -9.92
C ASP A 127 1.30 -24.75 -11.10
N ASN A 128 1.41 -25.42 -12.24
CA ASN A 128 0.73 -25.12 -13.49
C ASN A 128 -0.79 -24.94 -13.37
N ASP A 129 -1.42 -25.71 -12.48
CA ASP A 129 -2.87 -25.74 -12.29
C ASP A 129 -3.39 -24.65 -11.33
N GLY A 130 -2.49 -23.88 -10.70
CA GLY A 130 -2.83 -22.85 -9.72
C GLY A 130 -2.68 -23.31 -8.26
N THR A 131 -2.37 -24.58 -7.98
CA THR A 131 -2.14 -25.03 -6.59
C THR A 131 -0.90 -24.36 -5.99
N ILE A 132 -1.06 -23.77 -4.80
CA ILE A 132 0.02 -23.12 -4.06
C ILE A 132 0.47 -24.04 -2.93
N TYR A 133 1.74 -24.39 -2.90
CA TYR A 133 2.34 -25.16 -1.83
C TYR A 133 3.16 -24.25 -0.92
N GLN A 134 2.78 -24.13 0.34
CA GLN A 134 3.60 -23.47 1.35
C GLN A 134 4.56 -24.48 1.96
N THR A 135 5.87 -24.28 1.85
CA THR A 135 6.86 -25.29 2.26
C THR A 135 7.50 -25.01 3.62
N ILE A 136 7.39 -23.77 4.11
CA ILE A 136 7.98 -23.29 5.37
C ILE A 136 7.16 -22.12 5.94
N ASP A 137 7.22 -21.93 7.26
CA ASP A 137 6.58 -20.81 7.96
C ASP A 137 7.16 -19.47 7.49
N LEU A 138 6.31 -18.46 7.25
CA LEU A 138 6.73 -17.13 6.79
C LEU A 138 7.60 -16.38 7.81
N GLY A 139 7.52 -16.78 9.09
CA GLY A 139 8.38 -16.25 10.14
C GLY A 139 9.84 -16.68 10.03
N LEU A 140 10.11 -17.77 9.30
CA LEU A 140 11.46 -18.22 9.00
C LEU A 140 11.96 -17.61 7.69
N MET A 141 13.27 -17.58 7.57
CA MET A 141 13.96 -17.09 6.39
C MET A 141 14.30 -18.29 5.49
N ALA A 142 13.60 -18.42 4.36
CA ALA A 142 13.97 -19.36 3.31
C ALA A 142 15.20 -18.85 2.54
N TYR A 143 15.93 -19.74 1.87
CA TYR A 143 17.13 -19.38 1.10
C TYR A 143 16.80 -19.31 -0.40
N HIS A 144 16.23 -18.18 -0.81
CA HIS A 144 15.77 -17.94 -2.18
C HIS A 144 16.26 -16.62 -2.80
N ALA A 145 16.91 -15.74 -2.04
CA ALA A 145 17.23 -14.38 -2.50
C ALA A 145 18.47 -13.77 -1.84
N SER A 146 19.38 -14.58 -1.30
CA SER A 146 20.62 -14.11 -0.67
C SER A 146 20.36 -13.04 0.42
N ASP A 147 21.08 -11.92 0.43
CA ASP A 147 20.89 -10.82 1.39
C ASP A 147 19.45 -10.27 1.49
N TRP A 148 18.61 -10.49 0.47
CA TRP A 148 17.20 -10.06 0.49
C TRP A 148 16.29 -11.02 1.26
N ASN A 149 16.78 -12.20 1.64
CA ASN A 149 16.04 -13.17 2.45
C ASN A 149 15.57 -12.54 3.79
N LEU A 150 16.34 -11.59 4.34
CA LEU A 150 16.13 -10.96 5.66
C LEU A 150 14.73 -10.38 5.87
N TYR A 151 14.16 -9.75 4.84
CA TYR A 151 12.88 -9.03 4.89
C TYR A 151 11.81 -9.61 3.97
N SER A 152 12.16 -10.61 3.17
CA SER A 152 11.29 -11.15 2.13
C SER A 152 10.73 -12.53 2.42
N ILE A 153 9.60 -12.79 1.77
CA ILE A 153 9.10 -14.12 1.47
C ILE A 153 9.20 -14.36 -0.05
N GLY A 154 9.30 -15.62 -0.47
CA GLY A 154 9.50 -15.98 -1.88
C GLY A 154 8.40 -16.86 -2.46
N ILE A 155 8.19 -16.77 -3.78
CA ILE A 155 7.44 -17.77 -4.55
C ILE A 155 8.19 -18.22 -5.80
N GLU A 156 8.17 -19.52 -6.04
CA GLU A 156 8.61 -20.14 -7.30
C GLU A 156 7.41 -20.40 -8.20
N LEU A 157 7.30 -19.65 -9.30
CA LEU A 157 6.26 -19.87 -10.30
C LEU A 157 6.70 -20.97 -11.26
N CYS A 158 5.89 -22.03 -11.38
CA CYS A 158 6.23 -23.11 -12.30
C CYS A 158 6.28 -22.63 -13.74
N SER A 159 7.48 -22.60 -14.33
CA SER A 159 7.70 -22.25 -15.71
C SER A 159 9.10 -22.64 -16.18
N ARG A 160 9.19 -23.30 -17.34
CA ARG A 160 10.45 -23.53 -18.04
C ARG A 160 11.17 -22.26 -18.51
N GLY A 161 10.53 -21.09 -18.41
CA GLY A 161 11.18 -19.80 -18.69
C GLY A 161 11.46 -19.60 -20.18
N ASP A 162 12.67 -19.97 -20.64
CA ASP A 162 13.21 -19.66 -21.97
C ASP A 162 12.50 -20.48 -23.08
N ALA A 163 11.65 -19.79 -23.85
CA ALA A 163 10.87 -20.40 -24.91
C ALA A 163 11.64 -20.55 -26.25
N ILE A 164 12.86 -20.02 -26.35
CA ILE A 164 13.73 -20.25 -27.52
C ILE A 164 14.54 -21.52 -27.31
N LYS A 165 15.09 -21.69 -26.11
CA LYS A 165 15.88 -22.86 -25.74
C LYS A 165 15.02 -24.11 -25.59
N TYR A 166 13.77 -23.97 -25.12
CA TYR A 166 12.86 -25.09 -24.86
C TYR A 166 11.47 -24.91 -25.51
N PRO A 167 11.39 -24.73 -26.85
CA PRO A 167 10.19 -24.24 -27.54
C PRO A 167 8.99 -25.18 -27.46
N THR A 168 9.22 -26.49 -27.33
CA THR A 168 8.17 -27.51 -27.38
C THR A 168 7.73 -28.03 -26.01
N THR A 169 8.20 -27.43 -24.91
CA THR A 169 7.99 -27.93 -23.54
C THR A 169 6.51 -28.20 -23.24
N TYR A 170 5.63 -27.28 -23.61
CA TYR A 170 4.20 -27.38 -23.27
C TYR A 170 3.31 -27.87 -24.42
N ASP A 171 3.87 -28.23 -25.58
CA ASP A 171 3.07 -28.58 -26.77
C ASP A 171 2.25 -29.86 -26.59
N SER A 172 2.80 -30.84 -25.88
CA SER A 172 2.16 -32.13 -25.67
C SER A 172 1.12 -32.15 -24.54
N GLY A 173 1.01 -31.06 -23.77
CA GLY A 173 0.20 -31.02 -22.54
C GLY A 173 0.80 -31.82 -21.35
N ARG A 174 1.94 -32.50 -21.55
CA ARG A 174 2.57 -33.35 -20.52
C ARG A 174 3.00 -32.58 -19.27
N PHE A 175 3.49 -31.36 -19.44
CA PHE A 175 4.07 -30.53 -18.37
C PHE A 175 3.16 -29.35 -18.00
N GLY A 176 1.85 -29.49 -18.21
CA GLY A 176 0.88 -28.41 -18.04
C GLY A 176 0.28 -27.95 -19.38
N PRO A 177 -0.65 -26.97 -19.33
CA PRO A 177 -1.32 -26.48 -20.51
C PRO A 177 -0.34 -25.80 -21.47
N LYS A 178 -0.67 -25.80 -22.77
CA LYS A 178 0.05 -25.00 -23.75
C LYS A 178 0.03 -23.53 -23.32
N ARG A 179 1.18 -22.87 -23.45
CA ARG A 179 1.37 -21.49 -22.99
C ARG A 179 1.64 -20.55 -24.15
N GLU A 180 1.18 -19.32 -23.99
CA GLU A 180 1.64 -18.21 -24.82
C GLU A 180 3.08 -17.85 -24.47
N THR A 181 3.78 -17.24 -25.42
CA THR A 181 5.12 -16.69 -25.18
C THR A 181 5.08 -15.18 -25.26
N ARG A 182 5.75 -14.51 -24.34
CA ARG A 182 5.94 -13.05 -24.38
C ARG A 182 7.40 -12.71 -24.59
N THR A 183 7.64 -11.62 -25.30
CA THR A 183 8.96 -11.04 -25.42
C THR A 183 9.11 -9.92 -24.39
N CYS A 184 10.16 -9.98 -23.58
CA CYS A 184 10.50 -8.98 -22.57
C CYS A 184 11.96 -8.54 -22.74
N LYS A 185 12.32 -7.38 -22.19
CA LYS A 185 13.69 -6.87 -22.21
C LYS A 185 14.15 -6.63 -20.78
N ILE A 186 15.04 -7.50 -20.28
CA ILE A 186 15.50 -7.50 -18.88
C ILE A 186 17.00 -7.28 -18.84
N ASN A 187 17.48 -6.29 -18.09
CA ASN A 187 18.92 -5.97 -18.00
C ASN A 187 19.59 -5.89 -19.39
N ASN A 188 18.92 -5.20 -20.33
CA ASN A 188 19.28 -5.08 -21.75
C ASN A 188 19.24 -6.37 -22.62
N ASN A 189 18.76 -7.50 -22.09
CA ASN A 189 18.58 -8.73 -22.85
C ASN A 189 17.14 -8.88 -23.34
N THR A 190 16.94 -8.96 -24.65
CA THR A 190 15.62 -9.24 -25.24
C THR A 190 15.38 -10.75 -25.30
N ILE A 191 14.47 -11.23 -24.45
CA ILE A 191 14.23 -12.64 -24.17
C ILE A 191 12.80 -12.99 -24.55
N ARG A 192 12.61 -14.15 -25.19
CA ARG A 192 11.28 -14.72 -25.39
C ARG A 192 11.04 -15.82 -24.35
N ALA A 193 10.05 -15.58 -23.51
CA ALA A 193 9.75 -16.40 -22.35
C ALA A 193 8.32 -16.96 -22.43
N PHE A 194 8.09 -18.10 -21.80
CA PHE A 194 6.73 -18.58 -21.57
C PHE A 194 6.01 -17.67 -20.58
N ASP A 195 4.77 -17.30 -20.91
CA ASP A 195 3.87 -16.64 -19.96
C ASP A 195 3.40 -17.65 -18.88
N TYR A 196 2.75 -17.15 -17.84
CA TYR A 196 2.15 -17.97 -16.79
C TYR A 196 0.72 -18.37 -17.14
N THR A 197 0.23 -19.46 -16.56
CA THR A 197 -1.14 -19.91 -16.82
C THR A 197 -2.15 -18.95 -16.17
N PRO A 198 -3.37 -18.84 -16.70
CA PRO A 198 -4.42 -18.05 -16.04
C PRO A 198 -4.68 -18.48 -14.59
N ALA A 199 -4.61 -19.78 -14.32
CA ALA A 199 -4.80 -20.33 -12.97
C ALA A 199 -3.67 -19.93 -12.01
N GLN A 200 -2.44 -19.79 -12.50
CA GLN A 200 -1.32 -19.24 -11.72
C GLN A 200 -1.58 -17.78 -11.34
N TYR A 201 -1.93 -16.93 -12.31
CA TYR A 201 -2.25 -15.52 -12.04
C TYR A 201 -3.42 -15.36 -11.06
N GLU A 202 -4.50 -16.11 -11.25
CA GLU A 202 -5.68 -16.07 -10.38
C GLU A 202 -5.32 -16.46 -8.94
N SER A 203 -4.66 -17.61 -8.77
CA SER A 203 -4.33 -18.15 -7.45
C SER A 203 -3.33 -17.29 -6.70
N PHE A 204 -2.33 -16.77 -7.41
CA PHE A 204 -1.34 -15.87 -6.83
C PHE A 204 -1.97 -14.53 -6.42
N GLY A 205 -2.83 -13.94 -7.27
CA GLY A 205 -3.57 -12.73 -6.91
C GLY A 205 -4.42 -12.91 -5.66
N ARG A 206 -5.10 -14.07 -5.53
CA ARG A 206 -5.90 -14.43 -4.35
C ARG A 206 -5.06 -14.57 -3.09
N LEU A 207 -3.90 -15.24 -3.16
CA LEU A 207 -2.96 -15.30 -2.03
C LEU A 207 -2.51 -13.90 -1.61
N CYS A 208 -2.10 -13.06 -2.57
CA CYS A 208 -1.56 -11.74 -2.28
C CYS A 208 -2.61 -10.79 -1.69
N LYS A 209 -3.89 -10.89 -2.08
CA LYS A 209 -4.98 -10.17 -1.41
C LYS A 209 -5.09 -10.52 0.08
N GLU A 210 -4.94 -11.79 0.44
CA GLU A 210 -4.94 -12.23 1.84
C GLU A 210 -3.68 -11.77 2.58
N LEU A 211 -2.52 -11.77 1.91
CA LEU A 211 -1.26 -11.29 2.49
C LEU A 211 -1.28 -9.78 2.75
N LEU A 212 -1.91 -8.96 1.92
CA LEU A 212 -2.09 -7.52 2.20
C LEU A 212 -2.84 -7.27 3.52
N ARG A 213 -3.78 -8.16 3.85
CA ARG A 213 -4.52 -8.14 5.12
C ARG A 213 -3.67 -8.66 6.28
N LEU A 214 -2.94 -9.76 6.06
CA LEU A 214 -2.19 -10.45 7.11
C LEU A 214 -0.80 -9.84 7.40
N LEU A 215 -0.20 -9.12 6.44
CA LEU A 215 1.15 -8.56 6.50
C LEU A 215 1.09 -7.07 6.07
N PRO A 216 0.89 -6.14 7.01
CA PRO A 216 0.59 -4.74 6.74
C PRO A 216 1.74 -3.95 6.13
N ASN A 217 2.97 -4.42 6.36
CA ASN A 217 4.19 -3.78 5.88
C ASN A 217 4.61 -4.31 4.50
N LEU A 218 3.82 -5.20 3.88
CA LEU A 218 3.99 -5.65 2.50
C LEU A 218 2.98 -4.92 1.60
N PRO A 219 3.32 -3.74 1.04
CA PRO A 219 2.41 -3.00 0.18
C PRO A 219 2.30 -3.64 -1.22
N ALA A 220 1.22 -3.36 -1.94
CA ALA A 220 1.06 -3.69 -3.36
C ALA A 220 1.83 -2.72 -4.26
N GLU A 221 3.14 -2.62 -4.04
CA GLU A 221 4.07 -1.78 -4.81
C GLU A 221 5.10 -2.63 -5.55
N TYR A 222 5.73 -2.06 -6.57
CA TYR A 222 6.75 -2.69 -7.41
C TYR A 222 7.81 -1.66 -7.82
N PRO A 223 9.05 -2.07 -8.17
CA PRO A 223 10.06 -1.14 -8.67
C PRO A 223 9.61 -0.43 -9.96
N GLN A 224 9.72 0.89 -9.97
CA GLN A 224 9.28 1.73 -11.08
C GLN A 224 10.44 2.46 -11.74
N SER A 225 10.55 2.40 -13.06
CA SER A 225 11.55 3.16 -13.83
C SER A 225 11.18 4.65 -13.92
N SER A 226 9.88 4.93 -13.89
CA SER A 226 9.24 6.24 -13.83
C SER A 226 7.83 6.05 -13.25
N PRO A 227 7.13 7.10 -12.80
CA PRO A 227 5.81 6.96 -12.19
C PRO A 227 4.86 6.02 -12.93
N GLY A 228 4.42 4.96 -12.27
CA GLY A 228 3.51 3.94 -12.82
C GLY A 228 4.11 2.96 -13.83
N GLU A 229 5.36 3.15 -14.25
CA GLU A 229 6.01 2.31 -15.26
C GLU A 229 6.99 1.33 -14.62
N GLN A 230 6.82 0.05 -14.93
CA GLN A 230 7.64 -1.03 -14.37
C GLN A 230 9.12 -0.86 -14.71
N MET A 231 9.98 -1.16 -13.75
CA MET A 231 11.41 -1.34 -13.98
C MET A 231 11.69 -2.76 -14.47
N TRP A 232 12.58 -2.89 -15.46
CA TRP A 232 13.00 -4.17 -16.04
C TRP A 232 14.49 -4.47 -15.80
N ASP A 233 15.14 -3.67 -14.95
CA ASP A 233 16.58 -3.75 -14.68
C ASP A 233 16.83 -3.98 -13.19
N THR A 234 18.06 -4.37 -12.85
CA THR A 234 18.53 -4.42 -11.47
C THR A 234 18.43 -3.06 -10.80
N LEU A 235 17.93 -3.02 -9.56
CA LEU A 235 17.82 -1.81 -8.77
C LEU A 235 19.19 -1.14 -8.62
N PRO A 236 19.29 0.18 -8.84
CA PRO A 236 20.48 0.92 -8.44
C PRO A 236 20.75 0.72 -6.95
N ASN A 237 22.00 0.41 -6.58
CA ASN A 237 22.40 0.18 -5.19
C ASN A 237 21.55 -0.88 -4.46
N ALA A 238 21.30 -2.03 -5.08
CA ALA A 238 20.50 -3.12 -4.53
C ALA A 238 20.89 -3.52 -3.08
N ASN A 239 22.16 -3.38 -2.69
CA ASN A 239 22.64 -3.63 -1.34
C ASN A 239 22.10 -2.64 -0.28
N ILE A 240 21.72 -1.43 -0.68
CA ILE A 240 21.05 -0.43 0.18
C ILE A 240 19.53 -0.61 0.07
N GLU A 241 19.02 -0.80 -1.14
CA GLU A 241 17.58 -0.93 -1.38
C GLU A 241 16.97 -2.15 -0.69
N ARG A 242 17.72 -3.23 -0.46
CA ARG A 242 17.25 -4.40 0.30
C ARG A 242 16.69 -4.05 1.69
N GLU A 243 17.20 -3.00 2.32
CA GLU A 243 16.76 -2.56 3.65
C GLU A 243 15.60 -1.56 3.56
N ARG A 244 15.48 -0.82 2.45
CA ARG A 244 14.53 0.30 2.30
C ARG A 244 13.27 -0.07 1.54
N TYR A 245 13.38 -0.99 0.59
CA TYR A 245 12.31 -1.37 -0.30
C TYR A 245 11.23 -2.19 0.44
N ALA A 246 9.98 -1.98 0.05
CA ALA A 246 8.83 -2.76 0.50
C ALA A 246 7.88 -2.96 -0.70
N GLY A 247 7.42 -4.19 -0.90
CA GLY A 247 6.59 -4.55 -2.05
C GLY A 247 7.02 -5.82 -2.77
N TYR A 248 6.50 -6.00 -3.98
CA TYR A 248 6.71 -7.15 -4.85
C TYR A 248 7.87 -6.89 -5.80
N ILE A 249 8.83 -7.81 -5.83
CA ILE A 249 10.09 -7.61 -6.54
C ILE A 249 10.52 -8.86 -7.31
N ALA A 250 10.91 -8.70 -8.57
CA ALA A 250 11.56 -9.75 -9.36
C ALA A 250 12.99 -10.03 -8.89
N HIS A 251 13.47 -11.26 -9.04
CA HIS A 251 14.86 -11.64 -8.77
C HIS A 251 15.88 -10.83 -9.61
N TYR A 252 15.53 -10.49 -10.85
CA TYR A 252 16.37 -9.64 -11.69
C TYR A 252 16.56 -8.21 -11.16
N HIS A 253 15.67 -7.72 -10.28
CA HIS A 253 15.86 -6.43 -9.59
C HIS A 253 16.96 -6.51 -8.53
N LEU A 254 17.25 -7.69 -7.99
CA LEU A 254 18.23 -7.90 -6.92
C LEU A 254 19.64 -8.04 -7.51
N THR A 255 19.75 -8.67 -8.68
CA THR A 255 21.02 -8.97 -9.36
C THR A 255 20.84 -9.07 -10.87
N ASN A 256 21.86 -8.68 -11.62
CA ASN A 256 21.85 -8.76 -13.08
C ASN A 256 22.22 -10.15 -13.63
N GLN A 257 22.53 -11.10 -12.73
CA GLN A 257 22.82 -12.50 -13.07
C GLN A 257 21.57 -13.37 -13.13
N LYS A 258 20.40 -12.78 -12.85
CA LYS A 258 19.09 -13.44 -12.84
C LYS A 258 18.14 -12.68 -13.78
N TRP A 259 17.13 -13.38 -14.26
CA TRP A 259 16.14 -12.84 -15.20
C TRP A 259 14.71 -13.25 -14.86
N ASP A 260 14.54 -14.10 -13.85
CA ASP A 260 13.25 -14.48 -13.31
C ASP A 260 12.59 -13.29 -12.58
N PRO A 261 11.25 -13.18 -12.66
CA PRO A 261 10.29 -14.13 -13.21
C PRO A 261 9.97 -13.86 -14.70
N GLY A 262 10.93 -13.41 -15.51
CA GLY A 262 10.73 -13.20 -16.94
C GLY A 262 9.64 -12.17 -17.23
N PRO A 263 8.59 -12.51 -18.01
CA PRO A 263 7.64 -11.52 -18.54
C PRO A 263 6.53 -11.11 -17.56
N PHE A 264 6.69 -11.35 -16.26
CA PHE A 264 5.67 -11.03 -15.25
C PHE A 264 5.39 -9.52 -15.22
N ASP A 265 4.11 -9.17 -15.31
CA ASP A 265 3.63 -7.78 -15.34
C ASP A 265 3.27 -7.32 -13.92
N PHE A 266 4.25 -6.75 -13.21
CA PHE A 266 4.07 -6.20 -11.88
C PHE A 266 3.12 -5.00 -11.88
N LYS A 267 3.11 -4.20 -12.96
CA LYS A 267 2.21 -3.05 -13.11
C LYS A 267 0.76 -3.48 -13.10
N ASP A 268 0.39 -4.43 -13.97
CA ASP A 268 -0.96 -4.99 -14.02
C ASP A 268 -1.30 -5.73 -12.71
N PHE A 269 -0.39 -6.58 -12.23
CA PHE A 269 -0.61 -7.38 -11.03
C PHE A 269 -0.87 -6.53 -9.78
N CYS A 270 0.03 -5.60 -9.47
CA CYS A 270 -0.14 -4.70 -8.32
C CYS A 270 -1.29 -3.71 -8.54
N GLY A 271 -1.56 -3.29 -9.78
CA GLY A 271 -2.75 -2.50 -10.12
C GLY A 271 -4.05 -3.20 -9.73
N LYS A 272 -4.20 -4.48 -10.07
CA LYS A 272 -5.37 -5.29 -9.69
C LYS A 272 -5.50 -5.50 -8.18
N LEU A 273 -4.39 -5.61 -7.46
CA LEU A 273 -4.39 -5.69 -6.00
C LEU A 273 -4.80 -4.36 -5.34
N ARG A 274 -4.35 -3.24 -5.90
CA ARG A 274 -4.63 -1.89 -5.38
C ARG A 274 -6.06 -1.43 -5.68
N GLY A 275 -6.68 -1.93 -6.74
CA GLY A 275 -7.99 -1.45 -7.21
C GLY A 275 -7.84 -0.26 -8.16
N ALA A 276 -8.94 0.47 -8.38
CA ALA A 276 -8.98 1.55 -9.35
C ALA A 276 -8.98 2.90 -8.65
N LEU A 277 -8.06 3.79 -9.03
CA LEU A 277 -8.04 5.16 -8.54
C LEU A 277 -9.38 5.84 -8.84
N CYS A 278 -9.95 6.51 -7.85
CA CYS A 278 -11.25 7.17 -8.00
C CYS A 278 -11.26 8.56 -7.34
N PHE A 279 -12.28 9.36 -7.62
CA PHE A 279 -12.60 10.52 -6.81
C PHE A 279 -13.35 10.08 -5.54
N PRO A 280 -13.40 10.90 -4.47
CA PRO A 280 -14.14 10.51 -3.27
C PRO A 280 -15.65 10.50 -3.47
N VAL A 281 -16.16 11.26 -4.45
CA VAL A 281 -17.55 11.28 -4.89
C VAL A 281 -17.62 11.40 -6.41
N PHE A 282 -18.79 11.14 -7.00
CA PHE A 282 -18.98 11.28 -8.45
C PHE A 282 -18.94 12.76 -8.89
N PRO A 283 -18.10 13.13 -9.88
CA PRO A 283 -18.09 14.47 -10.47
C PRO A 283 -19.39 14.82 -11.23
N LYS A 284 -20.08 13.82 -11.79
CA LYS A 284 -21.38 13.95 -12.47
C LYS A 284 -22.46 13.25 -11.64
N GLN A 285 -23.74 13.48 -11.94
CA GLN A 285 -24.83 12.77 -11.26
C GLN A 285 -24.56 11.26 -11.25
N ALA A 286 -24.71 10.66 -10.07
CA ALA A 286 -24.41 9.26 -9.84
C ALA A 286 -25.07 8.37 -10.90
N PRO A 287 -24.37 7.32 -11.36
CA PRO A 287 -24.86 6.38 -12.36
C PRO A 287 -26.18 5.75 -11.89
N SER A 288 -26.96 5.21 -12.83
CA SER A 288 -28.27 4.60 -12.56
C SER A 288 -28.23 3.43 -11.58
N LYS A 289 -27.04 2.87 -11.32
CA LYS A 289 -26.77 1.86 -10.29
C LYS A 289 -25.57 2.25 -9.41
N PRO A 290 -25.76 3.15 -8.44
CA PRO A 290 -24.68 3.69 -7.60
C PRO A 290 -23.92 2.62 -6.80
N GLU A 291 -24.58 1.51 -6.45
CA GLU A 291 -24.02 0.38 -5.73
C GLU A 291 -23.09 -0.53 -6.57
N GLU A 292 -23.14 -0.43 -7.90
CA GLU A 292 -22.32 -1.25 -8.82
C GLU A 292 -21.19 -0.43 -9.48
N ASP A 293 -21.15 0.88 -9.27
CA ASP A 293 -20.25 1.80 -9.98
C ASP A 293 -19.40 2.62 -9.01
N LYS A 294 -18.29 3.17 -9.50
CA LYS A 294 -17.35 3.98 -8.73
C LYS A 294 -16.82 5.14 -9.58
N PRO A 295 -16.50 6.29 -8.98
CA PRO A 295 -16.08 7.48 -9.72
C PRO A 295 -14.61 7.39 -10.17
N VAL A 296 -14.28 6.43 -11.03
CA VAL A 296 -12.90 6.17 -11.51
C VAL A 296 -12.28 7.45 -12.08
N VAL A 297 -11.02 7.72 -11.72
CA VAL A 297 -10.26 8.84 -12.27
C VAL A 297 -9.92 8.52 -13.73
N PRO A 298 -10.22 9.41 -14.70
CA PRO A 298 -9.94 9.16 -16.11
C PRO A 298 -8.46 8.91 -16.42
N GLU A 299 -8.19 8.05 -17.40
CA GLU A 299 -6.86 7.82 -17.97
C GLU A 299 -6.46 8.90 -18.99
N ASP A 300 -7.44 9.60 -19.56
CA ASP A 300 -7.22 10.71 -20.49
C ASP A 300 -7.08 12.05 -19.74
N GLY A 301 -6.12 12.86 -20.17
CA GLY A 301 -5.80 14.12 -19.51
C GLY A 301 -6.88 15.21 -19.66
N ASP A 302 -7.60 15.26 -20.78
CA ASP A 302 -8.70 16.21 -20.98
C ASP A 302 -9.94 15.81 -20.17
N GLU A 303 -10.28 14.53 -20.17
CA GLU A 303 -11.36 13.98 -19.34
C GLU A 303 -11.08 14.17 -17.85
N LEU A 304 -9.84 13.97 -17.41
CA LEU A 304 -9.39 14.23 -16.04
C LEU A 304 -9.63 15.69 -15.64
N ARG A 305 -9.20 16.64 -16.48
CA ARG A 305 -9.41 18.08 -16.25
C ARG A 305 -10.89 18.44 -16.17
N GLN A 306 -11.71 17.86 -17.05
CA GLN A 306 -13.17 18.07 -17.02
C GLN A 306 -13.78 17.52 -15.72
N ALA A 307 -13.38 16.33 -15.29
CA ALA A 307 -13.88 15.72 -14.06
C ALA A 307 -13.49 16.54 -12.82
N ALA A 308 -12.23 16.99 -12.73
CA ALA A 308 -11.76 17.86 -11.65
C ALA A 308 -12.55 19.18 -11.60
N ARG A 309 -12.77 19.82 -12.75
CA ARG A 309 -13.59 21.04 -12.86
C ARG A 309 -14.98 20.89 -12.25
N LEU A 310 -15.67 19.78 -12.53
CA LEU A 310 -17.00 19.54 -11.99
C LEU A 310 -16.99 19.38 -10.45
N LEU A 311 -15.93 18.81 -9.89
CA LEU A 311 -15.77 18.73 -8.44
C LEU A 311 -15.47 20.09 -7.80
N TYR A 312 -14.65 20.94 -8.46
CA TYR A 312 -14.46 22.33 -8.04
C TYR A 312 -15.80 23.08 -8.06
N GLU A 313 -16.60 22.92 -9.12
CA GLU A 313 -17.95 23.53 -9.20
C GLU A 313 -18.90 23.05 -8.08
N LEU A 314 -18.77 21.80 -7.60
CA LEU A 314 -19.54 21.28 -6.47
C LEU A 314 -19.11 21.86 -5.11
N ASN A 315 -17.85 22.25 -4.94
CA ASN A 315 -17.34 22.89 -3.73
C ASN A 315 -17.48 24.42 -3.78
N GLU A 316 -16.89 25.04 -4.80
CA GLU A 316 -16.69 26.49 -4.92
C GLU A 316 -17.88 27.20 -5.55
N GLY A 317 -18.45 26.63 -6.62
CA GLY A 317 -19.60 27.23 -7.33
C GLY A 317 -20.91 27.18 -6.55
N ARG A 318 -20.98 26.38 -5.49
CA ARG A 318 -22.14 26.24 -4.60
C ARG A 318 -21.91 26.78 -3.19
N ALA A 319 -20.72 27.32 -2.92
CA ALA A 319 -20.26 28.17 -1.80
C ALA A 319 -20.79 27.94 -0.37
N ASP A 320 -21.47 26.84 -0.08
CA ASP A 320 -22.11 26.56 1.20
C ASP A 320 -21.31 25.55 2.06
N GLY A 321 -20.17 25.08 1.55
CA GLY A 321 -19.47 23.92 2.07
C GLY A 321 -18.31 24.20 3.02
N GLY A 322 -17.40 25.11 2.69
CA GLY A 322 -16.09 25.18 3.34
C GLY A 322 -14.97 25.01 2.31
N PHE A 323 -13.94 25.84 2.39
CA PHE A 323 -12.96 26.04 1.32
C PHE A 323 -11.54 25.74 1.80
N PHE A 324 -10.71 25.24 0.90
CA PHE A 324 -9.27 25.14 1.16
C PHE A 324 -8.57 26.44 0.76
N PRO A 325 -7.62 26.98 1.55
CA PRO A 325 -7.15 26.50 2.85
C PRO A 325 -7.78 27.23 4.05
N VAL A 326 -8.81 28.05 3.85
CA VAL A 326 -9.37 28.92 4.91
C VAL A 326 -10.91 28.93 4.86
N GLY A 327 -11.54 28.79 6.01
CA GLY A 327 -12.99 28.54 6.16
C GLY A 327 -13.23 27.55 7.31
N PRO A 328 -14.44 27.01 7.58
CA PRO A 328 -15.72 27.21 6.91
C PRO A 328 -16.68 28.14 7.70
N TRP A 329 -16.30 28.61 8.89
CA TRP A 329 -17.15 29.45 9.74
C TRP A 329 -17.16 30.91 9.31
N GLY A 330 -18.37 31.44 9.12
CA GLY A 330 -18.62 32.79 8.64
C GLY A 330 -17.88 33.86 9.42
N GLU A 331 -17.01 34.58 8.70
CA GLU A 331 -16.17 35.68 9.20
C GLU A 331 -14.87 35.28 9.92
N THR A 332 -14.41 34.03 9.76
CA THR A 332 -13.22 33.54 10.47
C THR A 332 -12.09 33.13 9.54
N ARG A 333 -10.87 33.53 9.90
CA ARG A 333 -9.61 33.12 9.28
C ARG A 333 -9.11 31.79 9.86
N LEU A 334 -9.99 30.82 10.08
CA LEU A 334 -9.59 29.51 10.56
C LEU A 334 -8.91 28.73 9.43
N TRP A 335 -7.78 28.08 9.72
CA TRP A 335 -7.20 27.12 8.79
C TRP A 335 -8.18 25.98 8.55
N HIS A 336 -8.38 25.62 7.29
CA HIS A 336 -9.26 24.55 6.87
C HIS A 336 -8.49 23.58 5.99
N GLY A 337 -8.27 22.37 6.52
CA GLY A 337 -7.35 21.40 5.95
C GLY A 337 -7.80 20.74 4.64
N GLY A 338 -9.01 21.06 4.17
CA GLY A 338 -9.63 20.39 3.04
C GLY A 338 -10.77 21.15 2.40
N ILE A 339 -11.73 20.42 1.85
CA ILE A 339 -12.89 20.97 1.14
C ILE A 339 -14.16 20.24 1.52
N HIS A 340 -15.29 20.93 1.42
CA HIS A 340 -16.59 20.28 1.48
C HIS A 340 -17.18 20.07 0.09
N VAL A 341 -17.42 18.82 -0.27
CA VAL A 341 -18.01 18.47 -1.56
C VAL A 341 -19.49 18.18 -1.39
N VAL A 342 -20.34 18.97 -2.05
CA VAL A 342 -21.79 18.76 -2.06
C VAL A 342 -22.10 17.43 -2.74
N GLY A 343 -22.79 16.56 -2.01
CA GLY A 343 -23.14 15.23 -2.46
C GLY A 343 -24.65 15.01 -2.56
N LYS A 344 -25.05 13.94 -3.26
CA LYS A 344 -26.42 13.45 -3.18
C LYS A 344 -26.67 12.94 -1.75
N PRO A 345 -27.86 13.17 -1.16
CA PRO A 345 -28.24 12.49 0.07
C PRO A 345 -28.05 10.98 -0.09
N ASP A 346 -27.36 10.36 0.87
CA ASP A 346 -27.01 8.93 0.83
C ASP A 346 -26.16 8.50 -0.37
N GLY A 347 -25.49 9.44 -1.05
CA GLY A 347 -24.51 9.11 -2.09
C GLY A 347 -23.29 8.41 -1.51
N GLY A 348 -22.70 7.47 -2.24
CA GLY A 348 -21.49 6.77 -1.81
C GLY A 348 -20.26 7.68 -1.74
N VAL A 349 -19.42 7.43 -0.75
CA VAL A 349 -18.09 8.02 -0.56
C VAL A 349 -17.06 6.93 -0.73
N PHE A 350 -16.05 7.15 -1.57
CA PHE A 350 -15.13 6.13 -2.03
C PHE A 350 -13.68 6.46 -1.66
N ALA A 351 -12.85 5.44 -1.43
CA ALA A 351 -11.41 5.60 -1.19
C ALA A 351 -10.66 5.88 -2.51
N PRO A 352 -10.06 7.06 -2.71
CA PRO A 352 -9.36 7.42 -3.94
C PRO A 352 -8.13 6.58 -4.22
N TYR A 353 -7.46 6.14 -3.16
CA TYR A 353 -6.20 5.40 -3.18
C TYR A 353 -6.31 4.15 -2.31
N PRO A 354 -5.52 3.10 -2.60
CA PRO A 354 -5.41 1.98 -1.68
C PRO A 354 -4.74 2.47 -0.39
N GLY A 355 -5.09 1.86 0.73
CA GLY A 355 -4.51 2.25 2.01
C GLY A 355 -5.01 1.43 3.17
N ARG A 356 -4.82 1.95 4.37
CA ARG A 356 -5.29 1.35 5.61
C ARG A 356 -6.25 2.29 6.32
N LEU A 357 -7.42 1.78 6.68
CA LEU A 357 -8.33 2.44 7.60
C LEU A 357 -7.74 2.36 9.00
N VAL A 358 -7.19 3.49 9.47
CA VAL A 358 -6.43 3.58 10.72
C VAL A 358 -7.28 4.13 11.87
N ALA A 359 -8.27 4.96 11.58
CA ALA A 359 -9.25 5.41 12.56
C ALA A 359 -10.62 5.62 11.92
N ALA A 360 -11.69 5.39 12.68
CA ALA A 360 -13.04 5.71 12.27
C ALA A 360 -13.92 6.06 13.47
N ARG A 361 -14.95 6.86 13.24
CA ARG A 361 -15.96 7.20 14.25
C ARG A 361 -17.35 7.15 13.61
N MET A 362 -18.27 6.44 14.26
CA MET A 362 -19.69 6.44 13.94
C MET A 362 -20.48 6.76 15.21
N GLY A 363 -21.45 7.65 15.12
CA GLY A 363 -22.19 8.18 16.25
C GLY A 363 -23.42 8.97 15.82
N ARG A 364 -24.10 9.52 16.83
CA ARG A 364 -25.26 10.39 16.60
C ARG A 364 -24.79 11.75 16.09
N ASP A 365 -25.62 12.33 15.24
CA ASP A 365 -25.45 13.71 14.79
C ASP A 365 -25.45 14.67 15.98
N SER A 366 -24.63 15.70 15.88
CA SER A 366 -24.65 16.88 16.73
C SER A 366 -25.76 17.84 16.31
N THR A 367 -25.86 18.98 16.99
CA THR A 367 -26.75 20.09 16.60
C THR A 367 -26.44 20.64 15.20
N ILE A 368 -25.19 20.51 14.74
CA ILE A 368 -24.75 20.97 13.41
C ILE A 368 -24.53 19.83 12.41
N GLY A 369 -24.94 18.61 12.75
CA GLY A 369 -24.90 17.44 11.88
C GLY A 369 -23.85 16.40 12.25
N SER A 370 -23.51 15.54 11.30
CA SER A 370 -22.66 14.37 11.54
C SER A 370 -21.19 14.75 11.77
N PHE A 371 -20.55 14.13 12.75
CA PHE A 371 -19.09 14.11 12.94
C PHE A 371 -18.53 12.70 12.76
N ASN A 372 -19.23 11.87 12.00
CA ASN A 372 -18.74 10.56 11.65
C ASN A 372 -17.66 10.72 10.59
N PHE A 373 -16.59 9.95 10.73
CA PHE A 373 -15.47 10.02 9.82
C PHE A 373 -14.78 8.69 9.65
N VAL A 374 -14.01 8.60 8.56
CA VAL A 374 -12.97 7.59 8.36
C VAL A 374 -11.66 8.29 8.01
N LEU A 375 -10.56 7.78 8.54
CA LEU A 375 -9.20 8.23 8.29
C LEU A 375 -8.41 7.10 7.64
N LEU A 376 -7.94 7.34 6.43
CA LEU A 376 -7.10 6.40 5.69
C LEU A 376 -5.65 6.86 5.70
N ARG A 377 -4.71 5.93 5.92
CA ARG A 377 -3.28 6.11 5.66
C ARG A 377 -2.93 5.45 4.35
N HIS A 378 -2.23 6.17 3.48
CA HIS A 378 -1.77 5.69 2.18
C HIS A 378 -0.26 5.68 2.15
N GLU A 379 0.30 4.56 1.70
CA GLU A 379 1.73 4.39 1.43
C GLU A 379 1.84 3.90 -0.02
N MET A 380 2.29 4.79 -0.89
CA MET A 380 2.33 4.57 -2.34
C MET A 380 3.72 4.91 -2.90
N ALA A 381 4.02 4.45 -4.11
CA ALA A 381 5.20 4.88 -4.84
C ALA A 381 4.83 5.70 -6.08
N LEU A 382 5.58 6.79 -6.30
CA LEU A 382 5.53 7.60 -7.51
C LEU A 382 6.93 7.65 -8.12
N GLY A 383 7.23 6.68 -9.00
CA GLY A 383 8.58 6.43 -9.47
C GLY A 383 9.45 5.92 -8.32
N ALA A 384 10.58 6.58 -8.06
CA ALA A 384 11.45 6.26 -6.93
C ALA A 384 11.02 6.92 -5.60
N LYS A 385 10.07 7.87 -5.63
CA LYS A 385 9.62 8.58 -4.43
C LYS A 385 8.57 7.75 -3.68
N LYS A 386 8.75 7.62 -2.38
CA LYS A 386 7.68 7.16 -1.48
C LYS A 386 6.74 8.33 -1.19
N VAL A 387 5.44 8.07 -1.26
CA VAL A 387 4.38 9.04 -0.99
C VAL A 387 3.57 8.49 0.17
N GLN A 388 3.72 9.10 1.35
CA GLN A 388 2.91 8.82 2.51
C GLN A 388 1.96 10.00 2.77
N ILE A 389 0.67 9.74 2.65
CA ILE A 389 -0.38 10.73 2.92
C ILE A 389 -1.48 10.11 3.76
N TYR A 390 -2.29 10.98 4.36
CA TYR A 390 -3.53 10.64 5.01
C TYR A 390 -4.69 11.29 4.26
N SER A 391 -5.82 10.60 4.22
CA SER A 391 -7.07 11.20 3.77
C SER A 391 -8.16 11.05 4.84
N LEU A 392 -8.79 12.18 5.18
CA LEU A 392 -9.92 12.25 6.10
C LEU A 392 -11.21 12.44 5.31
N TYR A 393 -12.24 11.67 5.63
CA TYR A 393 -13.60 11.86 5.12
C TYR A 393 -14.54 12.03 6.29
N MET A 394 -15.01 13.25 6.52
CA MET A 394 -15.85 13.61 7.67
C MET A 394 -17.24 14.09 7.21
N HIS A 395 -18.20 14.01 8.12
CA HIS A 395 -19.64 14.21 7.88
C HIS A 395 -20.27 13.03 7.14
N LEU A 396 -19.78 11.82 7.39
CA LEU A 396 -20.38 10.59 6.88
C LEU A 396 -21.75 10.34 7.52
N ALA A 397 -22.65 9.68 6.80
CA ALA A 397 -23.87 9.14 7.39
C ALA A 397 -23.52 8.10 8.47
N ASP A 398 -24.44 7.86 9.41
CA ASP A 398 -24.29 6.80 10.41
C ASP A 398 -24.50 5.43 9.76
N GLU A 399 -23.40 4.79 9.36
CA GLU A 399 -23.38 3.46 8.73
C GLU A 399 -24.03 2.39 9.62
N MET A 400 -24.05 2.58 10.95
CA MET A 400 -24.61 1.62 11.89
C MET A 400 -26.13 1.50 11.82
N LYS A 401 -26.81 2.45 11.17
CA LYS A 401 -28.26 2.46 11.00
C LYS A 401 -28.73 1.95 9.63
N ARG A 402 -27.79 1.62 8.73
CA ARG A 402 -28.14 1.23 7.36
C ARG A 402 -28.44 -0.27 7.27
N ASP A 403 -29.40 -0.63 6.42
CA ASP A 403 -29.73 -2.04 6.12
C ASP A 403 -28.54 -2.78 5.49
N LYS A 404 -27.76 -2.07 4.69
CA LYS A 404 -26.54 -2.53 4.04
C LYS A 404 -25.39 -1.58 4.39
N PRO A 405 -24.71 -1.81 5.52
CA PRO A 405 -23.58 -0.98 5.90
C PRO A 405 -22.37 -1.28 5.02
N VAL A 406 -21.44 -0.34 4.95
CA VAL A 406 -20.17 -0.51 4.24
C VAL A 406 -19.34 -1.68 4.79
N GLU A 407 -18.60 -2.35 3.90
CA GLU A 407 -17.98 -3.65 4.18
C GLU A 407 -17.07 -3.65 5.42
N TRP A 408 -16.27 -2.59 5.60
CA TRP A 408 -15.29 -2.52 6.68
C TRP A 408 -15.94 -2.53 8.08
N THR A 409 -17.19 -2.06 8.21
CA THR A 409 -17.95 -2.13 9.48
C THR A 409 -18.38 -3.55 9.84
N THR A 410 -18.33 -4.49 8.89
CA THR A 410 -18.70 -5.89 9.13
C THR A 410 -17.52 -6.72 9.67
N LYS A 411 -16.30 -6.17 9.63
CA LYS A 411 -15.07 -6.83 10.04
C LYS A 411 -14.92 -6.86 11.57
N GLU A 412 -14.18 -7.85 12.08
CA GLU A 412 -13.96 -8.04 13.52
C GLU A 412 -13.28 -6.84 14.18
N GLY A 413 -12.35 -6.15 13.50
CA GLY A 413 -11.68 -4.96 14.03
C GLY A 413 -12.67 -3.87 14.43
N TRP A 414 -13.68 -3.60 13.60
CA TRP A 414 -14.74 -2.65 13.93
C TRP A 414 -15.71 -3.21 15.00
N LYS A 415 -16.17 -4.45 14.86
CA LYS A 415 -17.11 -5.05 15.81
C LYS A 415 -16.59 -5.05 17.25
N THR A 416 -15.28 -5.26 17.42
CA THR A 416 -14.64 -5.30 18.73
C THR A 416 -14.28 -3.91 19.27
N LYS A 417 -13.84 -2.98 18.41
CA LYS A 417 -13.30 -1.68 18.84
C LYS A 417 -14.23 -0.49 18.62
N GLY A 418 -15.04 -0.50 17.55
CA GLY A 418 -15.86 0.63 17.09
C GLY A 418 -17.35 0.54 17.38
N GLY A 419 -17.82 -0.50 18.06
CA GLY A 419 -19.23 -0.66 18.44
C GLY A 419 -19.76 0.35 19.47
N LYS A 420 -18.95 1.33 19.93
CA LYS A 420 -19.37 2.37 20.88
C LYS A 420 -19.68 3.68 20.13
N PRO A 421 -20.94 4.09 20.04
CA PRO A 421 -21.33 5.31 19.31
C PRO A 421 -20.57 6.54 19.81
N GLY A 422 -19.99 7.30 18.87
CA GLY A 422 -19.32 8.57 19.12
C GLY A 422 -17.89 8.46 19.64
N ILE A 423 -17.33 7.26 19.78
CA ILE A 423 -15.93 7.02 20.16
C ILE A 423 -15.10 6.70 18.92
N VAL A 424 -13.87 7.21 18.87
CA VAL A 424 -12.92 6.89 17.81
C VAL A 424 -12.42 5.45 17.99
N ALA A 425 -12.61 4.64 16.96
CA ALA A 425 -12.08 3.28 16.87
C ALA A 425 -10.69 3.29 16.22
N LEU A 426 -9.71 2.66 16.86
CA LEU A 426 -8.35 2.49 16.34
C LEU A 426 -8.25 1.19 15.51
N LEU A 427 -8.14 1.33 14.20
CA LEU A 427 -8.27 0.26 13.20
C LEU A 427 -6.96 0.03 12.45
N ASP A 428 -6.89 -1.04 11.66
CA ASP A 428 -5.73 -1.34 10.81
C ASP A 428 -6.17 -2.21 9.61
N GLU A 429 -7.30 -1.83 9.00
CA GLU A 429 -7.99 -2.62 7.97
C GLU A 429 -7.53 -2.19 6.57
N PRO A 430 -7.17 -3.13 5.66
CA PRO A 430 -6.82 -2.78 4.29
C PRO A 430 -8.05 -2.30 3.50
N ILE A 431 -7.87 -1.25 2.72
CA ILE A 431 -8.90 -0.66 1.85
C ILE A 431 -8.34 -0.59 0.43
N GLU A 432 -9.05 -1.19 -0.54
CA GLU A 432 -8.73 -1.07 -1.96
C GLU A 432 -9.15 0.31 -2.50
N ALA A 433 -8.44 0.83 -3.50
CA ALA A 433 -8.89 2.01 -4.24
C ALA A 433 -10.23 1.75 -4.94
N GLY A 434 -11.15 2.69 -4.81
CA GLY A 434 -12.51 2.58 -5.29
C GLY A 434 -13.45 1.83 -4.35
N ALA A 435 -13.00 1.41 -3.16
CA ALA A 435 -13.88 0.82 -2.15
C ALA A 435 -14.85 1.87 -1.59
N LEU A 436 -16.10 1.47 -1.36
CA LEU A 436 -17.10 2.28 -0.66
C LEU A 436 -16.75 2.33 0.83
N ILE A 437 -16.45 3.53 1.34
CA ILE A 437 -15.99 3.76 2.72
C ILE A 437 -17.05 4.42 3.61
N GLY A 438 -18.11 4.97 3.02
CA GLY A 438 -19.30 5.42 3.73
C GLY A 438 -20.27 6.09 2.78
N HIS A 439 -21.27 6.76 3.32
CA HIS A 439 -22.22 7.56 2.56
C HIS A 439 -22.19 9.02 3.02
N VAL A 440 -22.56 9.92 2.12
CA VAL A 440 -22.67 11.36 2.38
C VAL A 440 -23.71 11.60 3.48
N GLY A 441 -23.28 12.20 4.59
CA GLY A 441 -24.15 12.62 5.67
C GLY A 441 -24.66 14.04 5.47
N LYS A 442 -25.06 14.67 6.59
CA LYS A 442 -25.58 16.04 6.60
C LYS A 442 -24.82 16.87 7.63
N VAL A 443 -24.42 18.07 7.25
CA VAL A 443 -23.72 19.02 8.13
C VAL A 443 -24.10 20.45 7.79
N GLY A 444 -24.05 21.32 8.80
CA GLY A 444 -24.34 22.75 8.74
C GLY A 444 -25.47 23.11 9.70
N PRO A 445 -25.44 24.33 10.27
CA PRO A 445 -26.49 24.79 11.19
C PRO A 445 -27.81 25.03 10.44
N GLU A 446 -28.92 24.67 11.07
CA GLU A 446 -30.31 25.00 10.66
C GLU A 446 -30.55 25.00 9.12
N ASN A 447 -30.75 26.18 8.54
CA ASN A 447 -31.08 26.42 7.13
C ASN A 447 -29.87 26.23 6.17
N LEU A 448 -28.66 26.23 6.71
CA LEU A 448 -27.41 25.96 6.00
C LEU A 448 -27.04 24.48 5.98
N SER A 449 -27.80 23.63 6.69
CA SER A 449 -27.61 22.19 6.69
C SER A 449 -27.77 21.60 5.28
N ARG A 450 -26.74 20.91 4.78
CA ARG A 450 -26.67 20.32 3.43
C ARG A 450 -26.11 18.91 3.47
N SER A 451 -26.42 18.12 2.43
CA SER A 451 -25.76 16.83 2.19
C SER A 451 -24.41 17.08 1.56
N GLN A 452 -23.35 16.85 2.33
CA GLN A 452 -21.99 17.10 1.90
C GLN A 452 -21.01 16.29 2.75
N ILE A 453 -19.79 16.14 2.23
CA ILE A 453 -18.69 15.47 2.90
C ILE A 453 -17.49 16.42 2.97
N HIS A 454 -16.84 16.48 4.12
CA HIS A 454 -15.53 17.14 4.25
C HIS A 454 -14.44 16.15 3.87
N VAL A 455 -13.50 16.59 3.04
CA VAL A 455 -12.39 15.78 2.53
C VAL A 455 -11.10 16.53 2.77
N GLU A 456 -10.13 15.92 3.45
CA GLU A 456 -8.78 16.46 3.63
C GLU A 456 -7.72 15.49 3.18
N PHE A 457 -6.68 16.00 2.52
CA PHE A 457 -5.47 15.25 2.21
C PHE A 457 -4.30 15.95 2.89
N PHE A 458 -3.51 15.21 3.67
CA PHE A 458 -2.39 15.79 4.41
C PHE A 458 -1.24 14.79 4.61
N SER A 459 -0.06 15.30 4.92
CA SER A 459 1.13 14.49 5.19
C SER A 459 1.99 15.08 6.30
N GLU A 460 2.78 14.22 6.94
CA GLU A 460 3.80 14.64 7.90
C GLU A 460 5.01 15.25 7.19
N GLU A 461 5.42 14.69 6.06
CA GLU A 461 6.53 15.20 5.25
C GLU A 461 6.03 15.98 4.03
N PHE A 462 6.74 17.05 3.67
CA PHE A 462 6.42 17.82 2.48
C PHE A 462 6.77 17.04 1.21
N LEU A 463 5.76 16.81 0.38
CA LEU A 463 5.95 16.31 -0.98
C LEU A 463 6.49 17.43 -1.88
N ASP A 464 7.80 17.62 -1.86
CA ASP A 464 8.49 18.67 -2.62
C ASP A 464 8.47 18.38 -4.13
N GLU A 465 7.54 19.05 -4.82
CA GLU A 465 7.36 19.02 -6.27
C GLU A 465 7.18 20.43 -6.81
N PRO A 466 7.67 20.72 -8.03
CA PRO A 466 7.63 22.07 -8.61
C PRO A 466 6.22 22.67 -8.74
N GLU A 467 5.19 21.83 -8.79
CA GLU A 467 3.80 22.27 -8.90
C GLU A 467 3.23 22.83 -7.59
N TRP A 468 3.83 22.51 -6.44
CA TRP A 468 3.32 22.89 -5.13
C TRP A 468 3.95 24.19 -4.63
N GLN A 469 3.12 25.03 -4.00
CA GLN A 469 3.54 26.29 -3.39
C GLN A 469 3.37 26.20 -1.88
N LEU A 470 4.47 26.01 -1.15
CA LEU A 470 4.44 25.90 0.31
C LEU A 470 4.14 27.26 0.96
N VAL A 471 3.17 27.27 1.88
CA VAL A 471 2.87 28.37 2.79
C VAL A 471 3.02 27.84 4.22
N ASP A 472 3.99 28.38 4.96
CA ASP A 472 4.17 28.06 6.38
C ASP A 472 3.22 28.90 7.24
N GLY A 473 2.18 28.26 7.77
CA GLY A 473 1.16 28.84 8.61
C GLY A 473 1.35 28.57 10.10
N THR A 474 2.45 27.94 10.51
CA THR A 474 2.65 27.44 11.89
C THR A 474 2.63 28.56 12.94
N ALA A 475 3.09 29.77 12.58
CA ALA A 475 3.10 30.92 13.47
C ALA A 475 1.70 31.38 13.92
N GLY A 476 0.67 31.15 13.10
CA GLY A 476 -0.72 31.49 13.42
C GLY A 476 -1.47 30.41 14.23
N GLY A 477 -0.83 29.27 14.48
CA GLY A 477 -1.46 28.12 15.13
C GLY A 477 -2.60 27.56 14.28
N ARG A 478 -3.85 27.69 14.76
CA ARG A 478 -5.06 27.26 14.03
C ARG A 478 -5.69 28.35 13.15
N PHE A 479 -5.12 29.56 13.14
CA PHE A 479 -5.62 30.67 12.36
C PHE A 479 -4.67 31.04 11.22
N CYS A 480 -5.24 31.27 10.05
CA CYS A 480 -4.56 31.76 8.87
C CYS A 480 -4.19 33.23 9.04
N GLU A 481 -2.92 33.50 9.32
CA GLU A 481 -2.34 34.84 9.31
C GLU A 481 -1.47 35.08 8.06
N ALA A 482 -1.46 34.13 7.11
CA ALA A 482 -0.66 34.19 5.89
C ALA A 482 -1.17 35.27 4.92
N PRO A 483 -0.37 36.33 4.64
CA PRO A 483 -0.78 37.39 3.73
C PRO A 483 -1.03 36.90 2.29
N GLU A 484 -0.32 35.86 1.86
CA GLU A 484 -0.44 35.23 0.54
C GLU A 484 -1.85 34.69 0.27
N ILE A 485 -2.58 34.35 1.34
CA ILE A 485 -3.96 33.84 1.29
C ILE A 485 -4.93 34.95 1.66
N ASN A 486 -4.71 35.62 2.80
CA ASN A 486 -5.67 36.60 3.30
C ASN A 486 -5.81 37.82 2.36
N ALA A 487 -4.71 38.34 1.81
CA ALA A 487 -4.74 39.59 1.05
C ALA A 487 -5.45 39.48 -0.31
N VAL A 488 -5.61 38.27 -0.85
CA VAL A 488 -6.32 38.05 -2.12
C VAL A 488 -7.81 37.81 -1.92
N ILE A 489 -8.24 37.47 -0.70
CA ILE A 489 -9.65 37.21 -0.34
C ILE A 489 -10.27 38.44 0.36
N ASP A 490 -9.52 39.10 1.25
CA ASP A 490 -9.94 40.30 2.00
C ASP A 490 -10.07 41.51 1.06
N SER A 491 -11.24 41.62 0.44
CA SER A 491 -11.57 42.60 -0.59
C SER A 491 -11.81 44.00 -0.03
N ASN A 492 -12.29 44.07 1.22
CA ASN A 492 -12.60 45.32 1.89
C ASN A 492 -11.43 45.85 2.75
N HIS A 493 -10.39 45.04 2.94
CA HIS A 493 -9.16 45.30 3.69
C HIS A 493 -9.39 45.59 5.18
N ASP A 494 -10.38 44.96 5.80
CA ASP A 494 -10.68 45.08 7.23
C ASP A 494 -9.86 44.10 8.11
N GLY A 495 -9.14 43.17 7.47
CA GLY A 495 -8.32 42.15 8.11
C GLY A 495 -9.11 40.96 8.64
N LEU A 496 -10.37 40.79 8.22
CA LEU A 496 -11.23 39.62 8.44
C LEU A 496 -11.56 38.99 7.08
N LEU A 497 -12.08 37.76 7.11
CA LEU A 497 -12.55 37.08 5.89
C LEU A 497 -14.03 36.77 6.02
N SER A 498 -14.86 37.71 5.58
CA SER A 498 -16.31 37.55 5.68
C SER A 498 -16.81 36.41 4.79
N ARG A 499 -17.96 35.82 5.13
CA ARG A 499 -18.56 34.77 4.29
C ARG A 499 -18.81 35.23 2.85
N PRO A 500 -19.33 36.45 2.59
CA PRO A 500 -19.48 36.96 1.22
C PRO A 500 -18.15 37.03 0.46
N GLU A 501 -17.06 37.45 1.11
CA GLU A 501 -15.73 37.53 0.48
C GLU A 501 -15.20 36.15 0.10
N LEU A 502 -15.24 35.19 1.03
CA LEU A 502 -14.87 33.80 0.76
C LEU A 502 -15.70 33.24 -0.40
N THR A 503 -17.03 33.39 -0.31
CA THR A 503 -17.96 32.88 -1.32
C THR A 503 -17.69 33.50 -2.69
N GLU A 504 -17.51 34.82 -2.76
CA GLU A 504 -17.28 35.52 -4.02
C GLU A 504 -15.92 35.20 -4.62
N PHE A 505 -14.86 35.13 -3.80
CA PHE A 505 -13.52 34.78 -4.22
C PHE A 505 -13.50 33.38 -4.84
N PHE A 506 -13.97 32.35 -4.12
CA PHE A 506 -13.91 30.98 -4.62
C PHE A 506 -14.88 30.75 -5.80
N ALA A 507 -16.09 31.32 -5.79
CA ALA A 507 -17.04 31.12 -6.87
C ALA A 507 -16.65 31.82 -8.19
N ARG A 508 -15.84 32.88 -8.14
CA ARG A 508 -15.40 33.64 -9.33
C ARG A 508 -13.93 33.44 -9.67
N GLY A 509 -13.15 32.86 -8.78
CA GLY A 509 -11.72 32.60 -8.93
C GLY A 509 -11.42 31.61 -10.05
N SER A 510 -10.12 31.47 -10.31
CA SER A 510 -9.57 30.55 -11.30
C SER A 510 -8.79 29.38 -10.68
N GLY A 511 -8.93 29.20 -9.36
CA GLY A 511 -8.24 28.14 -8.61
C GLY A 511 -6.84 28.54 -8.17
N GLU A 512 -6.64 29.84 -7.89
CA GLU A 512 -5.37 30.46 -7.53
C GLU A 512 -4.70 29.77 -6.33
N LEU A 513 -5.50 29.22 -5.41
CA LEU A 513 -5.03 28.57 -4.19
C LEU A 513 -4.93 27.03 -4.29
N HIS A 514 -5.40 26.42 -5.39
CA HIS A 514 -5.48 24.95 -5.53
C HIS A 514 -4.11 24.25 -5.45
N LYS A 515 -3.05 24.97 -5.80
CA LYS A 515 -1.66 24.47 -5.79
C LYS A 515 -0.89 24.84 -4.52
N MET A 516 -1.52 25.53 -3.58
CA MET A 516 -0.89 25.80 -2.30
C MET A 516 -0.85 24.53 -1.45
N VAL A 517 0.23 24.41 -0.69
CA VAL A 517 0.37 23.42 0.39
C VAL A 517 0.58 24.19 1.67
N THR A 518 -0.30 24.01 2.65
CA THR A 518 -0.29 24.81 3.87
C THR A 518 0.21 23.97 5.05
N LEU A 519 1.27 24.42 5.72
CA LEU A 519 1.78 23.78 6.93
C LEU A 519 1.21 24.48 8.16
N HIS A 520 0.33 23.83 8.91
CA HIS A 520 -0.26 24.42 10.12
C HIS A 520 -0.77 23.35 11.08
N VAL A 521 -1.22 23.78 12.26
CA VAL A 521 -1.89 22.93 13.24
C VAL A 521 -3.26 22.53 12.67
N SER A 522 -3.55 21.23 12.65
CA SER A 522 -4.85 20.72 12.21
C SER A 522 -5.99 21.18 13.13
N GLU A 523 -7.13 21.52 12.51
CA GLU A 523 -8.38 21.90 13.17
C GLU A 523 -9.00 20.78 14.02
N TRP A 524 -8.52 19.54 13.88
CA TRP A 524 -9.08 18.38 14.58
C TRP A 524 -8.41 18.05 15.92
N THR A 525 -7.40 18.84 16.31
CA THR A 525 -6.63 18.66 17.53
C THR A 525 -7.34 19.21 18.76
N ALA A 526 -7.25 18.49 19.88
CA ALA A 526 -7.81 18.95 21.16
C ALA A 526 -6.94 19.98 21.87
N GLU A 527 -5.61 19.90 21.68
CA GLU A 527 -4.64 20.79 22.32
C GLU A 527 -3.90 21.64 21.28
N PRO A 528 -3.63 22.94 21.55
CA PRO A 528 -4.06 23.69 22.74
C PRO A 528 -5.58 23.86 22.83
N ARG A 529 -6.14 23.98 24.04
CA ARG A 529 -7.59 24.07 24.25
C ARG A 529 -8.26 25.17 23.42
N TRP A 530 -9.38 24.84 22.79
CA TRP A 530 -10.11 25.76 21.91
C TRP A 530 -10.57 27.06 22.59
N ASN A 531 -11.03 26.98 23.84
CA ASN A 531 -11.40 28.16 24.62
C ASN A 531 -10.25 29.18 24.78
N ASP A 532 -9.01 28.69 24.87
CA ASP A 532 -7.84 29.56 25.09
C ASP A 532 -7.35 30.17 23.77
N VAL A 533 -7.53 29.48 22.63
CA VAL A 533 -7.08 30.00 21.32
C VAL A 533 -8.12 30.91 20.67
N LEU A 534 -9.42 30.67 20.87
CA LEU A 534 -10.47 31.49 20.25
C LEU A 534 -10.47 32.93 20.77
N VAL A 535 -9.98 33.19 21.99
CA VAL A 535 -9.94 34.58 22.54
C VAL A 535 -8.85 35.46 21.93
N VAL A 536 -7.92 34.89 21.17
CA VAL A 536 -6.74 35.58 20.62
C VAL A 536 -7.05 36.33 19.31
N PRO A 537 -7.60 35.70 18.26
CA PRO A 537 -7.83 36.35 16.97
C PRO A 537 -8.90 37.45 17.04
N LYS A 538 -8.83 38.42 16.12
CA LYS A 538 -9.82 39.51 16.00
C LYS A 538 -11.22 38.98 15.77
N ASP A 539 -11.31 37.88 15.03
CA ASP A 539 -12.48 37.17 14.54
C ASP A 539 -13.48 36.84 15.67
N PHE A 540 -13.00 36.56 16.88
CA PHE A 540 -13.82 36.17 18.03
C PHE A 540 -13.74 37.16 19.20
N LYS A 541 -13.00 38.26 19.05
CA LYS A 541 -12.72 39.21 20.14
C LYS A 541 -13.98 39.88 20.71
N ALA A 542 -15.04 39.96 19.91
CA ALA A 542 -16.33 40.53 20.32
C ALA A 542 -17.20 39.56 21.14
N LEU A 543 -16.88 38.27 21.16
CA LEU A 543 -17.67 37.25 21.86
C LEU A 543 -17.32 37.19 23.35
N LYS A 544 -18.35 36.95 24.17
CA LYS A 544 -18.21 36.68 25.60
C LYS A 544 -17.69 35.26 25.82
N PRO A 545 -17.02 34.99 26.95
CA PRO A 545 -16.55 33.63 27.27
C PRO A 545 -17.63 32.54 27.22
N ALA A 546 -18.87 32.86 27.60
CA ALA A 546 -19.99 31.92 27.52
C ALA A 546 -20.39 31.59 26.06
N GLU A 547 -20.29 32.56 25.15
CA GLU A 547 -20.57 32.37 23.72
C GLU A 547 -19.46 31.53 23.08
N ILE A 548 -18.19 31.79 23.44
CA ILE A 548 -17.04 30.96 23.04
C ILE A 548 -17.22 29.52 23.52
N GLN A 549 -17.55 29.32 24.80
CA GLN A 549 -17.77 27.99 25.37
C GLN A 549 -18.89 27.25 24.62
N GLN A 550 -19.99 27.94 24.28
CA GLN A 550 -21.08 27.34 23.52
C GLN A 550 -20.63 26.91 22.12
N ILE A 551 -19.87 27.74 21.41
CA ILE A 551 -19.28 27.38 20.10
C ILE A 551 -18.39 26.14 20.25
N VAL A 552 -17.53 26.12 21.27
CA VAL A 552 -16.65 24.98 21.51
C VAL A 552 -17.45 23.71 21.76
N ASP A 553 -18.45 23.74 22.65
CA ASP A 553 -19.21 22.55 23.03
C ASP A 553 -20.10 22.01 21.90
N GLU A 554 -20.73 22.90 21.13
CA GLU A 554 -21.70 22.52 20.12
C GLU A 554 -21.05 22.23 18.76
N GLN A 555 -20.00 22.96 18.42
CA GLN A 555 -19.51 23.03 17.04
C GLN A 555 -18.10 22.47 16.85
N ILE A 556 -17.25 22.51 17.88
CA ILE A 556 -15.84 22.10 17.76
C ILE A 556 -15.60 20.76 18.46
N ALA A 557 -15.87 20.69 19.76
CA ALA A 557 -15.60 19.53 20.60
C ALA A 557 -16.14 18.20 20.05
N PRO A 558 -17.34 18.14 19.43
CA PRO A 558 -17.85 16.90 18.87
C PRO A 558 -17.07 16.37 17.65
N GLY A 559 -16.31 17.25 16.97
CA GLY A 559 -15.46 16.92 15.83
C GLY A 559 -14.01 16.62 16.16
N LEU A 560 -13.57 16.86 17.40
CA LEU A 560 -12.19 16.60 17.81
C LEU A 560 -11.93 15.09 17.89
N TRP A 561 -10.93 14.63 17.15
CA TRP A 561 -10.56 13.22 17.10
C TRP A 561 -9.05 13.00 17.21
N TRP A 562 -8.24 14.03 16.98
CA TRP A 562 -6.78 13.90 16.96
C TRP A 562 -6.21 14.11 18.37
N ASP A 563 -6.28 13.05 19.18
CA ASP A 563 -5.67 12.99 20.50
C ASP A 563 -4.34 12.21 20.49
N ALA A 564 -3.70 12.10 21.66
CA ALA A 564 -2.41 11.41 21.78
C ALA A 564 -2.47 9.91 21.45
N ALA A 565 -3.62 9.25 21.70
CA ALA A 565 -3.79 7.83 21.42
C ALA A 565 -3.96 7.60 19.92
N VAL A 566 -4.76 8.43 19.24
CA VAL A 566 -4.90 8.43 17.78
C VAL A 566 -3.58 8.79 17.12
N ALA A 567 -2.89 9.82 17.60
CA ALA A 567 -1.58 10.22 17.07
C ALA A 567 -0.57 9.05 17.11
N SER A 568 -0.48 8.38 18.27
CA SER A 568 0.43 7.24 18.43
C SER A 568 0.06 6.04 17.55
N HIS A 569 -1.23 5.72 17.44
CA HIS A 569 -1.70 4.55 16.67
C HIS A 569 -1.61 4.78 15.16
N CYS A 570 -2.06 5.95 14.71
CA CYS A 570 -2.11 6.31 13.29
C CYS A 570 -0.74 6.70 12.73
N ARG A 571 0.28 6.92 13.58
CA ARG A 571 1.59 7.51 13.22
C ARG A 571 1.44 8.93 12.70
N LEU A 572 0.71 9.75 13.47
CA LEU A 572 0.52 11.16 13.21
C LEU A 572 1.29 11.99 14.24
N PRO A 573 1.75 13.21 13.87
CA PRO A 573 2.41 14.10 14.81
C PRO A 573 1.46 14.49 15.95
N LYS A 574 2.00 14.52 17.17
CA LYS A 574 1.21 14.77 18.39
C LYS A 574 0.76 16.22 18.56
N ASP A 575 1.50 17.15 17.96
CA ASP A 575 1.16 18.57 17.90
C ASP A 575 0.17 18.90 16.77
N GLY A 576 -0.13 17.93 15.91
CA GLY A 576 -1.02 18.04 14.77
C GLY A 576 -0.56 18.99 13.68
N VAL A 577 0.74 19.32 13.63
CA VAL A 577 1.31 20.15 12.56
C VAL A 577 1.57 19.26 11.35
N VAL A 578 0.88 19.52 10.23
CA VAL A 578 0.99 18.74 9.00
C VAL A 578 0.86 19.62 7.75
N TYR A 579 1.32 19.10 6.62
CA TYR A 579 1.13 19.72 5.30
C TYR A 579 -0.23 19.33 4.75
N HIS A 580 -1.09 20.31 4.46
CA HIS A 580 -2.40 20.10 3.85
C HIS A 580 -2.37 20.41 2.35
N TYR A 581 -3.09 19.60 1.58
CA TYR A 581 -3.20 19.70 0.13
C TYR A 581 -4.66 19.83 -0.27
N HIS A 582 -4.93 20.65 -1.28
CA HIS A 582 -6.26 20.67 -1.90
C HIS A 582 -6.58 19.27 -2.48
N PRO A 583 -7.63 18.55 -2.03
CA PRO A 583 -7.83 17.14 -2.38
C PRO A 583 -8.00 16.87 -3.88
N ILE A 584 -8.79 17.70 -4.58
CA ILE A 584 -9.00 17.56 -6.04
C ILE A 584 -7.70 17.81 -6.82
N ALA A 585 -6.94 18.83 -6.44
CA ALA A 585 -5.65 19.15 -7.06
C ALA A 585 -4.65 18.01 -6.84
N PHE A 586 -4.59 17.43 -5.64
CA PHE A 586 -3.72 16.30 -5.34
C PHE A 586 -4.04 15.08 -6.22
N ILE A 587 -5.32 14.68 -6.30
CA ILE A 587 -5.75 13.55 -7.14
C ILE A 587 -5.37 13.78 -8.61
N THR A 588 -5.61 15.00 -9.09
CA THR A 588 -5.31 15.41 -10.46
C THR A 588 -3.81 15.40 -10.73
N TRP A 589 -3.00 15.95 -9.82
CA TRP A 589 -1.54 15.96 -9.91
C TRP A 589 -0.98 14.54 -9.97
N PHE A 590 -1.37 13.68 -9.02
CA PHE A 590 -0.87 12.31 -8.96
C PHE A 590 -1.20 11.55 -10.24
N LYS A 591 -2.44 11.65 -10.73
CA LYS A 591 -2.85 10.99 -11.97
C LYS A 591 -2.14 11.55 -13.19
N THR A 592 -1.94 12.87 -13.25
CA THR A 592 -1.22 13.53 -14.36
C THR A 592 0.21 12.99 -14.46
N LYS A 593 0.92 12.83 -13.33
CA LYS A 593 2.27 12.25 -13.32
C LYS A 593 2.30 10.83 -13.91
N LEU A 594 1.29 10.00 -13.62
CA LEU A 594 1.16 8.66 -14.22
C LEU A 594 0.91 8.72 -15.73
N ILE A 595 0.00 9.59 -16.19
CA ILE A 595 -0.33 9.74 -17.61
C ILE A 595 0.89 10.23 -18.40
N GLU A 596 1.56 11.29 -17.92
CA GLU A 596 2.73 11.86 -18.56
C GLU A 596 3.88 10.86 -18.65
N SER A 597 4.13 10.13 -17.57
CA SER A 597 5.12 9.06 -17.51
C SER A 597 4.81 7.95 -18.52
N SER A 598 3.55 7.54 -18.63
CA SER A 598 3.15 6.50 -19.59
C SER A 598 3.32 6.95 -21.04
N ILE A 599 2.97 8.20 -21.35
CA ILE A 599 3.20 8.80 -22.67
C ILE A 599 4.70 8.88 -22.97
N ALA A 600 5.54 9.23 -22.00
CA ALA A 600 6.98 9.29 -22.15
C ALA A 600 7.59 7.90 -22.39
N ALA A 601 7.19 6.90 -21.60
CA ALA A 601 7.65 5.52 -21.75
C ALA A 601 7.27 4.91 -23.11
N ALA A 602 6.08 5.22 -23.64
CA ALA A 602 5.66 4.78 -24.97
C ALA A 602 6.54 5.37 -26.11
N LYS A 603 7.19 6.51 -25.86
CA LYS A 603 8.10 7.16 -26.83
C LYS A 603 9.55 6.70 -26.69
N ASP A 604 9.95 6.12 -25.56
CA ASP A 604 11.32 5.68 -25.32
C ASP A 604 11.66 4.39 -26.07
N ASP A 605 12.57 4.49 -27.06
CA ASP A 605 13.05 3.35 -27.83
C ASP A 605 13.80 2.31 -26.97
N LYS A 606 14.32 2.68 -25.79
CA LYS A 606 15.00 1.74 -24.90
C LYS A 606 14.07 0.65 -24.38
N ASN A 607 12.80 0.97 -24.19
CA ASN A 607 11.77 0.06 -23.69
C ASN A 607 11.05 -0.70 -24.82
N LYS A 608 11.28 -0.34 -26.08
CA LYS A 608 10.70 -1.06 -27.21
C LYS A 608 11.34 -2.42 -27.37
N VAL A 609 10.50 -3.43 -27.35
CA VAL A 609 10.85 -4.81 -27.64
C VAL A 609 10.78 -5.02 -29.16
N ASN A 610 11.89 -5.47 -29.75
CA ASN A 610 11.96 -5.79 -31.18
C ASN A 610 12.21 -7.28 -31.36
N GLU A 611 11.34 -7.95 -32.12
CA GLU A 611 11.45 -9.39 -32.42
C GLU A 611 12.79 -9.76 -33.08
N LYS A 612 13.40 -8.83 -33.82
CA LYS A 612 14.74 -9.05 -34.41
C LYS A 612 15.86 -9.10 -33.39
N ASP A 613 15.62 -8.62 -32.16
CA ASP A 613 16.61 -8.57 -31.08
C ASP A 613 16.51 -9.75 -30.11
N VAL A 614 15.50 -10.60 -30.28
CA VAL A 614 15.25 -11.79 -29.47
C VAL A 614 16.40 -12.79 -29.58
N ARG A 615 16.97 -13.21 -28.44
CA ARG A 615 18.04 -14.21 -28.31
C ARG A 615 17.72 -15.18 -27.18
N GLU A 616 18.39 -16.34 -27.17
CA GLU A 616 18.46 -17.20 -25.97
C GLU A 616 19.04 -16.41 -24.79
N VAL A 617 18.65 -16.77 -23.56
CA VAL A 617 19.20 -16.15 -22.35
C VAL A 617 20.73 -16.37 -22.30
N PRO A 618 21.54 -15.31 -22.06
CA PRO A 618 22.99 -15.45 -22.00
C PRO A 618 23.41 -16.46 -20.92
N LYS A 619 24.46 -17.26 -21.16
CA LYS A 619 24.94 -18.27 -20.20
C LYS A 619 25.39 -17.70 -18.84
N SER A 620 25.74 -16.42 -18.79
CA SER A 620 26.10 -15.71 -17.56
C SER A 620 24.89 -15.26 -16.74
N VAL A 621 23.68 -15.40 -17.29
CA VAL A 621 22.40 -15.11 -16.65
C VAL A 621 21.69 -16.45 -16.45
N THR A 622 21.39 -16.79 -15.21
CA THR A 622 20.81 -18.08 -14.85
C THR A 622 19.37 -17.89 -14.38
N ASP A 623 18.51 -18.86 -14.62
CA ASP A 623 17.29 -19.04 -13.83
C ASP A 623 17.64 -19.88 -12.60
N ASP A 624 16.64 -20.15 -11.75
CA ASP A 624 16.89 -21.02 -10.61
C ASP A 624 17.25 -22.42 -11.07
N PHE A 625 16.62 -23.04 -12.07
CA PHE A 625 17.01 -24.37 -12.58
C PHE A 625 18.49 -24.51 -13.02
N HIS A 626 19.16 -23.48 -13.51
CA HIS A 626 20.56 -23.59 -14.00
C HIS A 626 21.62 -23.17 -12.98
N ASP A 627 21.23 -22.85 -11.73
CA ASP A 627 22.13 -22.54 -10.62
C ASP A 627 22.56 -23.82 -9.87
N PHE A 628 23.64 -24.44 -10.32
CA PHE A 628 24.06 -25.77 -9.84
C PHE A 628 24.76 -25.77 -8.48
N ASP A 629 25.27 -24.63 -8.01
CA ASP A 629 26.04 -24.55 -6.76
C ASP A 629 25.20 -24.08 -5.55
N GLY A 630 24.08 -23.37 -5.79
CA GLY A 630 23.17 -22.88 -4.76
C GLY A 630 23.82 -21.91 -3.76
N SER A 631 25.04 -21.45 -4.03
CA SER A 631 25.80 -20.54 -3.17
C SER A 631 25.40 -19.08 -3.36
N SER A 632 24.83 -18.75 -4.53
CA SER A 632 24.32 -17.43 -4.88
C SER A 632 23.17 -16.96 -3.97
N MET A 633 22.39 -17.90 -3.43
CA MET A 633 21.15 -17.66 -2.67
C MET A 633 21.36 -17.60 -1.15
N ARG A 634 22.62 -17.73 -0.70
CA ARG A 634 23.04 -17.63 0.70
C ARG A 634 24.10 -16.54 0.84
N SER A 635 24.02 -15.76 1.90
CA SER A 635 25.03 -14.75 2.20
C SER A 635 25.65 -14.95 3.58
N THR A 636 26.75 -14.22 3.83
CA THR A 636 27.36 -14.18 5.17
C THR A 636 26.36 -13.65 6.21
N ALA A 637 25.46 -12.72 5.84
CA ALA A 637 24.44 -12.19 6.73
C ALA A 637 23.39 -13.24 7.17
N ASP A 638 23.20 -14.31 6.37
CA ASP A 638 22.30 -15.42 6.72
C ASP A 638 22.86 -16.29 7.87
N ILE A 639 24.19 -16.30 8.01
CA ILE A 639 24.94 -17.15 8.96
C ILE A 639 25.58 -16.37 10.11
N THR A 640 25.73 -15.04 10.02
CA THR A 640 26.30 -14.20 11.09
C THR A 640 25.21 -13.46 11.88
N GLU A 641 25.50 -13.15 13.14
CA GLU A 641 24.71 -12.16 13.89
C GLU A 641 25.09 -10.76 13.41
N ASP A 642 24.14 -10.05 12.82
CA ASP A 642 24.31 -8.63 12.55
C ASP A 642 24.36 -7.84 13.88
N PRO A 643 25.48 -7.16 14.19
CA PRO A 643 25.60 -6.33 15.39
C PRO A 643 24.57 -5.19 15.44
N CYS A 644 24.09 -4.70 14.29
CA CYS A 644 23.12 -3.61 14.18
C CYS A 644 21.71 -3.99 14.64
N ASN A 645 21.39 -5.28 14.70
CA ASN A 645 20.07 -5.79 15.10
C ASN A 645 19.95 -6.06 16.61
N LYS A 646 20.99 -5.83 17.41
CA LYS A 646 21.00 -6.18 18.84
C LYS A 646 20.25 -5.18 19.74
N SER A 647 19.94 -3.98 19.24
CA SER A 647 19.41 -2.86 20.05
C SER A 647 17.98 -2.42 19.70
N LEU A 648 17.36 -2.97 18.64
CA LEU A 648 16.02 -2.56 18.22
C LEU A 648 14.95 -3.37 18.96
N THR A 649 14.00 -2.67 19.60
CA THR A 649 12.80 -3.29 20.19
C THR A 649 11.74 -3.55 19.11
N LEU A 650 10.86 -4.54 19.34
CA LEU A 650 9.73 -4.85 18.45
C LEU A 650 8.87 -3.61 18.16
N GLU A 651 8.71 -2.73 19.15
CA GLU A 651 7.94 -1.48 19.05
C GLU A 651 8.62 -0.46 18.13
N GLN A 652 9.96 -0.36 18.17
CA GLN A 652 10.76 0.48 17.28
C GLN A 652 10.80 -0.06 15.83
N MET A 653 10.73 -1.37 15.65
CA MET A 653 10.65 -2.01 14.33
C MET A 653 9.30 -1.78 13.65
N VAL A 654 8.20 -1.79 14.43
CA VAL A 654 6.83 -1.54 13.95
C VAL A 654 6.62 -0.09 13.50
N GLN A 655 7.43 0.85 13.96
CA GLN A 655 7.30 2.28 13.67
C GLN A 655 8.13 2.77 12.47
N GLY A 656 8.97 1.91 11.87
CA GLY A 656 9.62 2.19 10.58
C GLY A 656 10.69 3.28 10.63
N PHE A 657 11.58 3.28 11.62
CA PHE A 657 12.65 4.28 11.72
C PHE A 657 13.85 4.00 10.80
N ASP A 658 14.40 5.06 10.19
CA ASP A 658 15.73 5.10 9.60
C ASP A 658 16.79 4.91 10.70
N ALA A 659 17.65 3.89 10.58
CA ALA A 659 18.74 3.63 11.51
C ALA A 659 19.94 4.55 11.22
N PRO A 660 20.16 5.65 11.97
CA PRO A 660 21.21 6.62 11.67
C PRO A 660 22.62 6.06 11.95
N GLU A 661 22.68 5.00 12.76
CA GLU A 661 23.91 4.33 13.20
C GLU A 661 24.55 3.48 12.08
N CYS A 662 23.86 3.34 10.95
CA CYS A 662 24.34 2.71 9.71
C CYS A 662 24.89 3.73 8.70
N THR A 663 24.94 5.02 9.04
CA THR A 663 25.67 6.01 8.23
C THR A 663 27.12 6.10 8.69
N THR A 664 28.04 5.77 7.78
CA THR A 664 29.51 5.85 7.84
C THR A 664 30.27 4.64 8.45
N LYS A 665 30.67 3.73 7.57
CA LYS A 665 32.08 3.69 7.11
C LYS A 665 32.21 3.17 5.69
#